data_AF-A0A4Y7TRR6-F1
#
_entry.id   AF-A0A4Y7TRR6-F1
#
_cell.length_a   1.000
_cell.length_b   1.000
_cell.length_c   1.000
_cell.angle_alpha   90.00
_cell.angle_beta   90.00
_cell.angle_gamma   90.00
#
_symmetry.space_group_name_H-M   'P 1'
#
loop_
_entity.id
_entity.type
_entity.pdbx_description
1 polymer ?
#
loop_
_entity_poly.entity_id
_entity_poly.type
_entity_poly.pdbx_seq_one_letter_code
_entity_poly.pdbx_strand_id
1 'polypeptide(L)'
;MVWSGRCRVTRFKPPVNEASPGLYWLDATAIWARNACVTAGYAHPDLCVDAVQKKYKGKYTLTCGLPSSSGDLSPVPCHKRAISTMMRASNHLFHLLTLTSLVVAQRMDPNATISSLHNDQGDGVDHYESQGYMPLTVPFVDGHSNSGAPENTSMRRHSNSKVFFYDENHEVVAFIDQAAAQARIFPDYGALKPLTAPADIKGVFVDLEHQGSAFPPDDTRIELVEGSSLLGSEGVLPPTEGYGTVARRWNDAGNTTYLTLGTVRRFVESNSAKIPVCGPGSQASFGVGHENKLVSLSYQWRAAKKACKKRKPLPANKVLKQIDEALEKYRSPCRSVRIKTIDLCMYDSGARYIQPVYRVIAEPFDPSKNSTTSVKQILEYIPFGGDAIEPILPPGQAFSGVDGDEQALQPNTVDISKRSLLNYFDARNSKLRITVGRYVVRNDSDGFVEDARNFWSNLAPSTIYEFVRKGFFWAYPRLYNKDANFFVNDVNVALTEAHGKFHGFTTYDATAAIDFVNIPSDLAPGGFGPISNGGKGQLGYWFIDACEVMPTLTDFEAIKDPNPQGRTFDPWWPVFRGGIHAVLSWRTSALFADNTAASAAQEIALGRPVVQAWLDAAQADPAYRGRPTYVGGGTGLADWPFGRAAAIFRCGRIGDKVSNLENLGAPTCLSARWWNNN
;
A
#
# COMPACT_ATOMS: atom_id res chain seq x y z
N MET A 1 31.88 -61.59 -5.09
CA MET A 1 30.72 -62.30 -5.68
C MET A 1 30.24 -61.50 -6.88
N VAL A 2 30.33 -62.09 -8.08
CA VAL A 2 29.75 -61.52 -9.31
C VAL A 2 28.28 -61.92 -9.37
N TRP A 3 27.37 -60.95 -9.54
CA TRP A 3 26.01 -61.24 -10.01
C TRP A 3 25.64 -60.23 -11.10
N SER A 4 25.40 -60.75 -12.29
CA SER A 4 24.85 -60.07 -13.46
C SER A 4 23.34 -60.29 -13.53
N GLY A 5 22.56 -59.25 -13.79
CA GLY A 5 21.13 -59.36 -14.09
C GLY A 5 20.73 -58.44 -15.25
N ARG A 6 20.34 -59.02 -16.39
CA ARG A 6 19.80 -58.30 -17.57
C ARG A 6 18.31 -58.00 -17.36
N CYS A 7 17.87 -56.79 -17.71
CA CYS A 7 16.44 -56.46 -17.87
C CYS A 7 15.94 -56.74 -19.29
N ARG A 8 14.74 -57.33 -19.40
CA ARG A 8 14.02 -57.67 -20.64
C ARG A 8 13.03 -56.55 -20.96
N VAL A 9 12.93 -56.16 -22.23
CA VAL A 9 11.98 -55.14 -22.72
C VAL A 9 10.82 -55.82 -23.46
N THR A 10 9.57 -55.53 -23.08
CA THR A 10 8.37 -55.88 -23.84
C THR A 10 7.70 -54.60 -24.36
N ARG A 11 7.35 -54.60 -25.67
CA ARG A 11 6.64 -53.50 -26.36
C ARG A 11 5.14 -53.54 -26.04
N PHE A 12 4.55 -52.39 -25.75
CA PHE A 12 3.10 -52.17 -25.83
C PHE A 12 2.81 -51.09 -26.88
N LYS A 13 1.76 -51.28 -27.68
CA LYS A 13 1.32 -50.40 -28.78
C LYS A 13 0.08 -49.62 -28.28
N PRO A 14 0.02 -48.28 -28.36
CA PRO A 14 -1.18 -47.55 -27.97
C PRO A 14 -2.18 -47.46 -29.14
N PRO A 15 -3.51 -47.39 -28.88
CA PRO A 15 -4.48 -47.01 -29.89
C PRO A 15 -4.53 -45.48 -30.07
N VAL A 16 -4.94 -45.11 -31.26
CA VAL A 16 -4.98 -43.78 -31.85
C VAL A 16 -6.22 -43.02 -31.34
N ASN A 17 -6.07 -41.80 -30.82
CA ASN A 17 -6.78 -40.60 -31.32
C ASN A 17 -6.58 -39.34 -30.47
N GLU A 18 -6.58 -38.23 -31.21
CA GLU A 18 -6.82 -36.83 -30.87
C GLU A 18 -5.70 -35.95 -30.30
N ALA A 19 -5.63 -34.77 -30.93
CA ALA A 19 -4.51 -33.86 -31.00
C ALA A 19 -4.68 -32.67 -30.07
N SER A 20 -3.57 -32.19 -29.49
CA SER A 20 -3.40 -30.82 -28.98
C SER A 20 -1.89 -30.52 -28.86
N PRO A 21 -1.36 -29.40 -29.37
CA PRO A 21 0.06 -29.11 -29.30
C PRO A 21 0.43 -28.28 -28.06
N GLY A 22 1.47 -28.74 -27.35
CA GLY A 22 2.66 -27.94 -27.04
C GLY A 22 2.69 -27.11 -25.76
N LEU A 23 3.46 -27.60 -24.77
CA LEU A 23 4.51 -26.92 -23.96
C LEU A 23 4.46 -27.33 -22.48
N TYR A 24 5.15 -28.42 -22.11
CA TYR A 24 5.71 -28.68 -20.75
C TYR A 24 6.51 -29.99 -20.81
N TRP A 25 7.75 -29.99 -21.33
CA TRP A 25 8.54 -31.24 -21.46
C TRP A 25 10.06 -31.09 -21.26
N LEU A 26 10.54 -30.09 -20.51
CA LEU A 26 11.99 -29.93 -20.27
C LEU A 26 12.45 -30.13 -18.82
N ASP A 27 11.63 -29.85 -17.80
CA ASP A 27 12.15 -29.81 -16.42
C ASP A 27 12.23 -31.16 -15.70
N ALA A 28 11.28 -32.08 -15.90
CA ALA A 28 11.25 -33.33 -15.15
C ALA A 28 12.42 -34.28 -15.50
N THR A 29 12.91 -34.24 -16.74
CA THR A 29 14.02 -35.10 -17.20
C THR A 29 15.37 -34.57 -16.71
N ALA A 30 15.51 -33.25 -16.53
CA ALA A 30 16.73 -32.63 -16.02
C ALA A 30 16.96 -32.95 -14.54
N ILE A 31 15.89 -32.93 -13.74
CA ILE A 31 15.96 -33.20 -12.29
C ILE A 31 16.33 -34.67 -12.02
N TRP A 32 15.74 -35.61 -12.75
CA TRP A 32 16.07 -37.04 -12.61
C TRP A 32 17.51 -37.36 -13.06
N ALA A 33 17.94 -36.81 -14.20
CA ALA A 33 19.29 -37.03 -14.72
C ALA A 33 20.36 -36.47 -13.75
N ARG A 34 20.09 -35.32 -13.13
CA ARG A 34 21.00 -34.70 -12.17
C ARG A 34 21.15 -35.53 -10.91
N ASN A 35 20.03 -36.03 -10.37
CA ASN A 35 20.07 -36.91 -9.20
C ASN A 35 20.80 -38.22 -9.50
N ALA A 36 20.56 -38.87 -10.64
CA ALA A 36 21.27 -40.09 -11.03
C ALA A 36 22.79 -39.87 -11.21
N CYS A 37 23.21 -38.75 -11.81
CA CYS A 37 24.62 -38.42 -12.00
C CYS A 37 25.33 -38.07 -10.68
N VAL A 38 24.62 -37.46 -9.73
CA VAL A 38 25.13 -37.17 -8.38
C VAL A 38 25.28 -38.45 -7.56
N THR A 39 24.28 -39.34 -7.58
CA THR A 39 24.36 -40.63 -6.85
C THR A 39 25.44 -41.56 -7.41
N ALA A 40 25.80 -41.41 -8.69
CA ALA A 40 26.88 -42.17 -9.33
C ALA A 40 28.30 -41.56 -9.11
N GLY A 41 28.42 -40.45 -8.38
CA GLY A 41 29.72 -39.90 -7.95
C GLY A 41 30.52 -39.14 -9.01
N TYR A 42 29.87 -38.57 -10.04
CA TYR A 42 30.57 -37.77 -11.06
C TYR A 42 30.97 -36.39 -10.52
N ALA A 43 32.24 -36.02 -10.74
CA ALA A 43 32.80 -34.74 -10.28
C ALA A 43 32.17 -33.49 -10.94
N HIS A 44 31.54 -33.65 -12.11
CA HIS A 44 30.84 -32.58 -12.84
C HIS A 44 29.45 -33.07 -13.31
N PRO A 45 28.42 -32.97 -12.47
CA PRO A 45 27.09 -33.51 -12.74
C PRO A 45 26.42 -32.89 -13.97
N ASP A 46 26.70 -31.63 -14.27
CA ASP A 46 26.03 -30.89 -15.35
C ASP A 46 26.48 -31.36 -16.75
N LEU A 47 27.73 -31.80 -16.91
CA LEU A 47 28.21 -32.43 -18.15
C LEU A 47 27.65 -33.85 -18.36
N CYS A 48 27.39 -34.56 -17.26
CA CYS A 48 26.73 -35.87 -17.27
C CYS A 48 25.24 -35.73 -17.66
N VAL A 49 24.56 -34.71 -17.13
CA VAL A 49 23.17 -34.37 -17.49
C VAL A 49 23.05 -34.06 -18.99
N ASP A 50 23.96 -33.26 -19.53
CA ASP A 50 23.99 -32.94 -20.95
C ASP A 50 24.18 -34.18 -21.83
N ALA A 51 25.09 -35.10 -21.44
CA ALA A 51 25.31 -36.35 -22.16
C ALA A 51 24.11 -37.30 -22.11
N VAL A 52 23.42 -37.38 -20.98
CA VAL A 52 22.20 -38.19 -20.79
C VAL A 52 21.04 -37.60 -21.60
N GLN A 53 20.84 -36.28 -21.56
CA GLN A 53 19.79 -35.61 -22.33
C GLN A 53 20.02 -35.73 -23.85
N LYS A 54 21.27 -35.70 -24.31
CA LYS A 54 21.62 -35.93 -25.73
C LYS A 54 21.34 -37.36 -26.18
N LYS A 55 21.53 -38.35 -25.29
CA LYS A 55 21.41 -39.78 -25.62
C LYS A 55 19.97 -40.31 -25.63
N TYR A 56 19.07 -39.70 -24.84
CA TYR A 56 17.73 -40.25 -24.60
C TYR A 56 16.56 -39.34 -25.02
N LYS A 57 16.83 -38.29 -25.80
CA LYS A 57 15.81 -37.38 -26.33
C LYS A 57 14.74 -38.16 -27.14
N GLY A 58 13.52 -38.24 -26.61
CA GLY A 58 12.32 -38.68 -27.33
C GLY A 58 11.87 -40.15 -27.21
N LYS A 59 12.16 -40.90 -26.14
CA LYS A 59 11.81 -42.34 -26.09
C LYS A 59 10.91 -42.91 -24.97
N TYR A 60 10.42 -42.15 -23.98
CA TYR A 60 9.49 -42.72 -22.98
C TYR A 60 8.47 -41.71 -22.41
N THR A 61 7.27 -42.21 -22.07
CA THR A 61 6.19 -41.53 -21.33
C THR A 61 6.09 -42.11 -19.91
N LEU A 62 5.85 -41.29 -18.89
CA LEU A 62 5.76 -41.71 -17.48
C LEU A 62 4.36 -41.41 -16.93
N THR A 63 3.68 -42.43 -16.41
CA THR A 63 2.44 -42.32 -15.61
C THR A 63 2.74 -42.71 -14.17
N CYS A 64 2.40 -41.84 -13.21
CA CYS A 64 2.56 -42.13 -11.78
C CYS A 64 1.19 -42.35 -11.13
N GLY A 65 0.96 -43.57 -10.62
CA GLY A 65 -0.06 -43.87 -9.61
C GLY A 65 0.62 -44.15 -8.28
N LEU A 66 0.05 -43.64 -7.19
CA LEU A 66 0.50 -43.90 -5.81
C LEU A 66 0.00 -45.28 -5.32
N PRO A 67 0.77 -45.91 -4.43
CA PRO A 67 0.16 -46.37 -3.19
C PRO A 67 0.98 -46.01 -1.93
N SER A 68 0.22 -45.87 -0.85
CA SER A 68 0.58 -45.59 0.55
C SER A 68 1.53 -46.61 1.19
N SER A 69 2.38 -46.18 2.14
CA SER A 69 2.23 -46.44 3.59
C SER A 69 3.53 -46.17 4.39
N SER A 70 3.38 -45.42 5.49
CA SER A 70 4.05 -45.51 6.81
C SER A 70 5.58 -45.55 6.95
N GLY A 71 6.12 -44.65 7.80
CA GLY A 71 7.37 -44.87 8.54
C GLY A 71 8.04 -43.58 9.01
N ASP A 72 7.91 -43.27 10.31
CA ASP A 72 8.59 -42.19 11.04
C ASP A 72 10.12 -42.21 10.90
N LEU A 73 10.75 -41.02 10.98
CA LEU A 73 11.92 -40.73 11.83
C LEU A 73 12.24 -39.22 11.82
N SER A 74 12.30 -38.66 13.03
CA SER A 74 12.58 -37.25 13.38
C SER A 74 14.05 -36.80 13.12
N PRO A 75 14.36 -35.48 13.15
CA PRO A 75 15.52 -34.89 12.45
C PRO A 75 16.67 -34.35 13.36
N VAL A 76 17.69 -33.76 12.70
CA VAL A 76 18.73 -32.77 13.15
C VAL A 76 20.14 -33.36 13.44
N PRO A 77 21.31 -32.65 13.25
CA PRO A 77 21.67 -31.43 12.48
C PRO A 77 22.89 -31.60 11.54
N CYS A 78 23.09 -30.67 10.59
CA CYS A 78 24.42 -30.42 10.00
C CYS A 78 25.03 -29.09 10.47
N HIS A 79 26.26 -29.20 10.99
CA HIS A 79 27.11 -28.11 11.48
C HIS A 79 28.07 -27.58 10.39
N LYS A 80 28.50 -26.35 10.63
CA LYS A 80 29.33 -25.39 9.85
C LYS A 80 30.77 -25.82 9.44
N ARG A 81 31.31 -24.96 8.52
CA ARG A 81 32.72 -24.50 8.27
C ARG A 81 33.58 -25.34 7.29
N ALA A 82 34.53 -24.81 6.51
CA ALA A 82 34.92 -23.50 5.96
C ALA A 82 36.25 -23.70 5.17
N ILE A 83 36.77 -22.64 4.51
CA ILE A 83 38.18 -22.40 4.05
C ILE A 83 38.51 -22.93 2.62
N SER A 84 39.35 -22.33 1.75
CA SER A 84 39.74 -20.97 1.32
C SER A 84 40.84 -21.11 0.23
N THR A 85 40.90 -20.17 -0.72
CA THR A 85 42.11 -19.58 -1.40
C THR A 85 42.84 -20.22 -2.61
N MET A 86 43.22 -19.30 -3.54
CA MET A 86 44.34 -19.26 -4.53
C MET A 86 44.11 -19.90 -5.93
N MET A 87 44.50 -19.35 -7.09
CA MET A 87 45.30 -18.18 -7.53
C MET A 87 45.15 -17.98 -9.09
N ARG A 88 45.29 -16.72 -9.57
CA ARG A 88 45.99 -16.16 -10.79
C ARG A 88 46.19 -17.04 -12.06
N ALA A 89 46.21 -16.61 -13.34
CA ALA A 89 46.33 -15.35 -14.11
C ALA A 89 45.83 -15.66 -15.56
N SER A 90 45.43 -14.71 -16.43
CA SER A 90 46.34 -13.97 -17.34
C SER A 90 45.57 -12.95 -18.22
N ASN A 91 46.22 -11.81 -18.45
CA ASN A 91 45.81 -10.60 -19.18
C ASN A 91 45.87 -10.68 -20.71
N HIS A 92 45.05 -9.88 -21.42
CA HIS A 92 45.42 -8.71 -22.27
C HIS A 92 44.31 -8.37 -23.32
N LEU A 93 43.67 -7.18 -23.25
CA LEU A 93 43.88 -5.96 -24.10
C LEU A 93 43.23 -6.08 -25.52
N PHE A 94 42.47 -5.16 -26.14
CA PHE A 94 42.22 -3.72 -26.00
C PHE A 94 40.99 -3.31 -26.86
N HIS A 95 40.26 -2.27 -26.43
CA HIS A 95 39.48 -1.28 -27.21
C HIS A 95 38.37 -1.70 -28.21
N LEU A 96 37.12 -1.29 -27.89
CA LEU A 96 36.39 -0.36 -28.76
C LEU A 96 35.39 0.49 -27.96
N LEU A 97 35.53 1.80 -28.09
CA LEU A 97 34.63 2.84 -27.57
C LEU A 97 33.24 2.73 -28.20
N THR A 98 32.19 2.68 -27.38
CA THR A 98 30.91 3.29 -27.72
C THR A 98 30.36 3.99 -26.48
N LEU A 99 30.27 5.32 -26.58
CA LEU A 99 29.51 6.16 -25.67
C LEU A 99 28.03 5.77 -25.76
N THR A 100 27.52 5.14 -24.71
CA THR A 100 26.09 5.12 -24.40
C THR A 100 25.93 5.65 -22.99
N SER A 101 25.20 6.77 -22.91
CA SER A 101 24.58 7.41 -21.75
C SER A 101 24.73 6.64 -20.43
N LEU A 102 25.75 6.98 -19.66
CA LEU A 102 25.98 6.49 -18.32
C LEU A 102 24.97 7.17 -17.37
N VAL A 103 23.74 6.67 -17.29
CA VAL A 103 22.95 6.84 -16.07
C VAL A 103 23.57 5.90 -15.04
N VAL A 104 24.66 6.34 -14.41
CA VAL A 104 25.14 5.70 -13.19
C VAL A 104 24.10 6.04 -12.14
N ALA A 105 23.13 5.15 -11.95
CA ALA A 105 22.46 5.07 -10.66
C ALA A 105 23.58 4.77 -9.66
N GLN A 106 24.06 5.81 -8.97
CA GLN A 106 25.05 5.64 -7.91
C GLN A 106 24.46 4.61 -6.95
N ARG A 107 25.08 3.43 -6.89
CA ARG A 107 24.74 2.45 -5.87
C ARG A 107 25.08 3.12 -4.55
N MET A 108 24.08 3.37 -3.72
CA MET A 108 24.27 3.81 -2.35
C MET A 108 25.20 2.79 -1.68
N ASP A 109 26.28 3.28 -1.06
CA ASP A 109 27.06 2.51 -0.10
C ASP A 109 26.48 2.79 1.30
N PRO A 110 25.74 1.84 1.89
CA PRO A 110 25.11 2.04 3.20
C PRO A 110 26.15 2.33 4.29
N ASN A 111 27.34 1.73 4.21
CA ASN A 111 28.38 1.91 5.20
C ASN A 111 28.99 3.31 5.13
N ALA A 112 29.28 3.79 3.91
CA ALA A 112 29.75 5.16 3.71
C ALA A 112 28.72 6.19 4.15
N THR A 113 27.43 5.95 3.84
CA THR A 113 26.33 6.86 4.23
C THR A 113 26.20 6.96 5.75
N ILE A 114 26.16 5.82 6.46
CA ILE A 114 26.07 5.80 7.93
C ILE A 114 27.30 6.46 8.55
N SER A 115 28.49 6.19 8.02
CA SER A 115 29.73 6.81 8.51
C SER A 115 29.72 8.33 8.33
N SER A 116 29.17 8.84 7.23
CA SER A 116 28.97 10.28 7.02
C SER A 116 28.03 10.86 8.08
N LEU A 117 26.88 10.23 8.30
CA LEU A 117 25.92 10.67 9.32
C LEU A 117 26.53 10.67 10.74
N HIS A 118 27.44 9.74 11.04
CA HIS A 118 28.15 9.71 12.33
C HIS A 118 29.10 10.89 12.48
N ASN A 119 29.86 11.19 11.44
CA ASN A 119 30.79 12.32 11.44
C ASN A 119 30.07 13.64 11.68
N ASP A 120 28.90 13.84 11.07
CA ASP A 120 28.10 15.06 11.22
C ASP A 120 27.56 15.24 12.65
N GLN A 121 27.30 14.14 13.38
CA GLN A 121 26.71 14.19 14.72
C GLN A 121 27.73 14.15 15.86
N GLY A 122 29.02 13.90 15.59
CA GLY A 122 30.10 13.98 16.58
C GLY A 122 29.80 13.25 17.90
N ASP A 123 29.55 14.02 18.96
CA ASP A 123 29.29 13.54 20.34
C ASP A 123 27.91 12.90 20.56
N GLY A 124 27.05 12.87 19.54
CA GLY A 124 25.71 12.28 19.59
C GLY A 124 24.57 13.29 19.57
N VAL A 125 23.35 12.78 19.55
CA VAL A 125 22.11 13.56 19.37
C VAL A 125 21.28 13.54 20.66
N ASP A 126 20.78 14.70 21.06
CA ASP A 126 19.90 14.82 22.21
C ASP A 126 18.53 14.19 21.92
N HIS A 127 17.94 13.53 22.92
CA HIS A 127 16.52 13.18 22.89
C HIS A 127 15.69 14.21 23.65
N TYR A 128 14.38 14.17 23.42
CA TYR A 128 13.42 15.09 24.01
C TYR A 128 12.32 14.32 24.73
N GLU A 129 11.82 14.90 25.80
CA GLU A 129 10.70 14.40 26.58
C GLU A 129 9.47 15.25 26.31
N SER A 130 8.41 14.60 25.84
CA SER A 130 7.10 15.20 25.61
C SER A 130 6.55 15.67 26.95
N GLN A 131 6.19 16.94 27.02
CA GLN A 131 5.58 17.54 28.19
C GLN A 131 4.17 16.96 28.41
N GLY A 132 3.73 17.02 29.67
CA GLY A 132 2.36 16.71 30.05
C GLY A 132 1.34 17.52 29.23
N TYR A 133 0.13 16.97 29.14
CA TYR A 133 -0.97 17.53 28.38
C TYR A 133 -1.13 19.05 28.60
N MET A 134 -0.97 19.83 27.52
CA MET A 134 -1.51 21.19 27.45
C MET A 134 -2.91 21.11 26.83
N PRO A 135 -3.91 21.79 27.41
CA PRO A 135 -5.25 21.80 26.87
C PRO A 135 -5.21 22.29 25.43
N LEU A 136 -5.65 21.42 24.53
CA LEU A 136 -5.81 21.75 23.14
C LEU A 136 -6.95 22.76 23.02
N THR A 137 -6.63 24.04 23.17
CA THR A 137 -7.55 25.15 22.90
C THR A 137 -7.44 25.41 21.41
N VAL A 138 -8.22 24.65 20.65
CA VAL A 138 -8.40 24.82 19.22
C VAL A 138 -9.58 25.80 19.12
N PRO A 139 -9.37 27.13 19.01
CA PRO A 139 -10.47 28.11 18.91
C PRO A 139 -11.47 27.81 17.77
N PHE A 140 -11.11 26.90 16.85
CA PHE A 140 -11.89 26.37 15.73
C PHE A 140 -13.15 25.58 16.13
N VAL A 141 -13.26 25.14 17.40
CA VAL A 141 -14.37 24.27 17.85
C VAL A 141 -15.31 24.99 18.82
N ASP A 142 -14.84 26.06 19.47
CA ASP A 142 -15.62 26.83 20.47
C ASP A 142 -16.24 28.14 19.93
N GLY A 143 -16.33 28.30 18.61
CA GLY A 143 -17.23 29.31 18.01
C GLY A 143 -16.64 30.69 17.73
N HIS A 144 -15.50 30.77 17.02
CA HIS A 144 -15.09 32.01 16.36
C HIS A 144 -15.35 32.01 14.85
N SER A 145 -16.05 33.05 14.43
CA SER A 145 -16.79 33.28 13.18
C SER A 145 -16.00 33.34 11.86
N ASN A 146 -14.76 32.83 11.82
CA ASN A 146 -13.95 32.79 10.60
C ASN A 146 -13.50 31.37 10.20
N SER A 147 -13.68 30.37 11.06
CA SER A 147 -13.50 28.95 10.73
C SER A 147 -14.82 28.40 10.18
N GLY A 148 -14.79 27.69 9.05
CA GLY A 148 -15.95 27.03 8.45
C GLY A 148 -16.53 25.86 9.27
N ALA A 149 -16.54 25.95 10.60
CA ALA A 149 -17.35 25.08 11.44
C ALA A 149 -18.80 25.23 10.97
N PRO A 150 -19.49 24.14 10.63
CA PRO A 150 -20.87 24.21 10.17
C PRO A 150 -21.71 24.92 11.23
N GLU A 151 -22.46 25.94 10.83
CA GLU A 151 -23.61 26.39 11.61
C GLU A 151 -24.44 25.13 11.94
N ASN A 152 -24.80 24.91 13.21
CA ASN A 152 -25.55 23.73 13.71
C ASN A 152 -24.76 22.42 13.96
N THR A 153 -23.53 22.46 14.50
CA THR A 153 -22.89 21.25 15.01
C THR A 153 -23.42 20.82 16.39
N SER A 154 -23.70 19.52 16.56
CA SER A 154 -23.97 18.91 17.88
C SER A 154 -22.71 18.21 18.43
N MET A 155 -22.53 18.24 19.75
CA MET A 155 -21.36 17.67 20.43
C MET A 155 -21.76 16.42 21.21
N ARG A 156 -21.01 15.31 21.07
CA ARG A 156 -21.18 14.12 21.93
C ARG A 156 -19.85 13.70 22.54
N ARG A 157 -19.85 13.55 23.86
CA ARG A 157 -18.72 13.05 24.64
C ARG A 157 -18.74 11.52 24.62
N HIS A 158 -17.65 10.91 24.16
CA HIS A 158 -17.51 9.45 24.10
C HIS A 158 -16.66 8.89 25.24
N SER A 159 -15.75 9.71 25.78
CA SER A 159 -14.98 9.40 26.99
C SER A 159 -14.63 10.69 27.75
N ASN A 160 -13.93 10.58 28.88
CA ASN A 160 -13.45 11.75 29.62
C ASN A 160 -12.51 12.63 28.79
N SER A 161 -11.80 12.05 27.82
CA SER A 161 -10.82 12.75 26.97
C SER A 161 -11.27 12.96 25.54
N LYS A 162 -12.29 12.25 25.04
CA LYS A 162 -12.66 12.24 23.61
C LYS A 162 -14.07 12.76 23.35
N VAL A 163 -14.14 13.73 22.44
CA VAL A 163 -15.36 14.42 22.02
C VAL A 163 -15.46 14.38 20.50
N PHE A 164 -16.64 14.05 19.98
CA PHE A 164 -16.96 14.09 18.57
C PHE A 164 -17.98 15.19 18.28
N PHE A 165 -17.83 15.82 17.12
CA PHE A 165 -18.72 16.85 16.59
C PHE A 165 -19.44 16.30 15.38
N TYR A 166 -20.75 16.56 15.35
CA TYR A 166 -21.64 16.05 14.33
C TYR A 166 -22.36 17.17 13.61
N ASP A 167 -22.53 17.05 12.30
CA ASP A 167 -23.39 17.94 11.53
C ASP A 167 -24.89 17.60 11.72
N GLU A 168 -25.76 18.30 10.97
CA GLU A 168 -27.21 18.11 10.96
C GLU A 168 -27.63 16.70 10.49
N ASN A 169 -26.78 16.03 9.69
CA ASN A 169 -26.99 14.67 9.20
C ASN A 169 -26.46 13.61 10.17
N HIS A 170 -26.03 14.02 11.38
CA HIS A 170 -25.39 13.17 12.39
C HIS A 170 -24.09 12.52 11.91
N GLU A 171 -23.34 13.18 11.02
CA GLU A 171 -22.04 12.74 10.53
C GLU A 171 -20.91 13.34 11.35
N VAL A 172 -19.89 12.53 11.65
CA VAL A 172 -18.69 13.03 12.33
C VAL A 172 -17.93 13.99 11.40
N VAL A 173 -17.93 15.28 11.75
CA VAL A 173 -17.21 16.33 11.02
C VAL A 173 -15.91 16.75 11.70
N ALA A 174 -15.79 16.51 13.01
CA ALA A 174 -14.57 16.74 13.76
C ALA A 174 -14.49 15.87 15.01
N PHE A 175 -13.29 15.74 15.57
CA PHE A 175 -13.11 15.23 16.93
C PHE A 175 -11.93 15.88 17.63
N ILE A 176 -11.97 15.85 18.96
CA ILE A 176 -10.85 16.17 19.84
C ILE A 176 -10.63 14.97 20.76
N ASP A 177 -9.39 14.50 20.83
CA ASP A 177 -8.91 13.55 21.82
C ASP A 177 -7.80 14.19 22.65
N GLN A 178 -8.20 14.67 23.83
CA GLN A 178 -7.31 15.34 24.76
C GLN A 178 -6.19 14.42 25.25
N ALA A 179 -6.48 13.14 25.50
CA ALA A 179 -5.47 12.21 25.98
C ALA A 179 -4.41 11.95 24.92
N ALA A 180 -4.80 11.89 23.65
CA ALA A 180 -3.88 11.75 22.53
C ALA A 180 -3.22 13.08 22.10
N ALA A 181 -3.65 14.22 22.66
CA ALA A 181 -3.32 15.56 22.17
C ALA A 181 -3.63 15.74 20.68
N GLN A 182 -4.74 15.15 20.23
CA GLN A 182 -5.16 15.06 18.84
C GLN A 182 -6.44 15.85 18.59
N ALA A 183 -6.51 16.53 17.46
CA ALA A 183 -7.75 17.05 16.90
C ALA A 183 -7.79 16.83 15.39
N ARG A 184 -8.98 16.61 14.87
CA ARG A 184 -9.19 16.48 13.43
C ARG A 184 -10.47 17.19 13.02
N ILE A 185 -10.38 17.96 11.95
CA ILE A 185 -11.52 18.52 11.21
C ILE A 185 -11.48 17.87 9.84
N PHE A 186 -12.56 17.18 9.51
CA PHE A 186 -12.68 16.50 8.25
C PHE A 186 -13.28 17.44 7.20
N PRO A 187 -12.67 17.53 6.01
CA PRO A 187 -13.27 18.28 4.92
C PRO A 187 -14.49 17.55 4.36
N ASP A 188 -15.53 18.31 3.99
CA ASP A 188 -16.61 17.80 3.15
C ASP A 188 -16.27 18.03 1.68
N TYR A 189 -15.78 16.99 1.01
CA TYR A 189 -15.40 17.07 -0.40
C TYR A 189 -16.57 17.29 -1.36
N GLY A 190 -17.82 17.07 -0.93
CA GLY A 190 -19.01 17.40 -1.70
C GLY A 190 -19.31 18.89 -1.73
N ALA A 191 -18.99 19.60 -0.65
CA ALA A 191 -19.19 21.04 -0.52
C ALA A 191 -18.00 21.90 -1.01
N LEU A 192 -16.84 21.28 -1.28
CA LEU A 192 -15.67 22.02 -1.76
C LEU A 192 -15.92 22.66 -3.11
N LYS A 193 -15.71 23.98 -3.17
CA LYS A 193 -15.65 24.72 -4.43
C LYS A 193 -14.23 24.70 -4.99
N PRO A 194 -14.08 24.68 -6.32
CA PRO A 194 -12.81 24.92 -6.98
C PRO A 194 -12.09 26.18 -6.49
N LEU A 195 -10.77 26.10 -6.35
CA LEU A 195 -9.91 27.26 -6.17
C LEU A 195 -9.91 28.11 -7.44
N THR A 196 -10.13 29.42 -7.28
CA THR A 196 -10.02 30.40 -8.37
C THR A 196 -8.64 31.07 -8.42
N ALA A 197 -7.84 30.89 -7.37
CA ALA A 197 -6.46 31.33 -7.23
C ALA A 197 -5.70 30.32 -6.34
N PRO A 198 -4.35 30.29 -6.38
CA PRO A 198 -3.56 29.47 -5.46
C PRO A 198 -3.93 29.75 -4.00
N ALA A 199 -4.04 28.71 -3.18
CA ALA A 199 -4.44 28.84 -1.79
C ALA A 199 -3.36 29.54 -0.94
N ASP A 200 -3.76 30.49 -0.10
CA ASP A 200 -2.85 31.20 0.81
C ASP A 200 -2.59 30.41 2.10
N ILE A 201 -1.80 29.33 2.00
CA ILE A 201 -1.42 28.54 3.18
C ILE A 201 -0.55 29.32 4.17
N LYS A 202 0.18 30.35 3.71
CA LYS A 202 1.07 31.15 4.57
C LYS A 202 0.28 32.11 5.44
N GLY A 203 -0.68 32.82 4.85
CA GLY A 203 -1.59 33.70 5.59
C GLY A 203 -2.35 32.93 6.67
N VAL A 204 -2.92 31.78 6.30
CA VAL A 204 -3.62 30.91 7.26
C VAL A 204 -2.67 30.42 8.37
N PHE A 205 -1.44 30.00 8.05
CA PHE A 205 -0.47 29.58 9.08
C PHE A 205 -0.13 30.71 10.06
N VAL A 206 0.08 31.93 9.56
CA VAL A 206 0.35 33.10 10.42
C VAL A 206 -0.83 33.36 11.36
N ASP A 207 -2.07 33.20 10.88
CA ASP A 207 -3.25 33.30 11.73
C ASP A 207 -3.30 32.19 12.80
N LEU A 208 -2.90 30.96 12.45
CA LEU A 208 -2.79 29.84 13.41
C LEU A 208 -1.75 30.15 14.50
N GLU A 209 -0.59 30.71 14.13
CA GLU A 209 0.47 31.06 15.09
C GLU A 209 0.05 32.22 15.99
N HIS A 210 -0.58 33.27 15.45
CA HIS A 210 -1.03 34.44 16.22
C HIS A 210 -2.09 34.12 17.28
N GLN A 211 -2.90 33.07 17.06
CA GLN A 211 -3.86 32.60 18.06
C GLN A 211 -3.19 31.99 19.31
N GLY A 212 -1.87 31.79 19.29
CA GLY A 212 -1.02 31.55 20.47
C GLY A 212 -1.15 30.18 21.16
N SER A 213 -2.18 29.39 20.82
CA SER A 213 -2.44 28.06 21.39
C SER A 213 -2.13 26.90 20.45
N ALA A 214 -1.98 27.15 19.15
CA ALA A 214 -1.82 26.09 18.16
C ALA A 214 -0.46 25.37 18.26
N PHE A 215 0.60 26.06 18.67
CA PHE A 215 1.92 25.46 18.88
C PHE A 215 2.48 25.94 20.23
N PRO A 216 2.36 25.12 21.30
CA PRO A 216 2.84 25.50 22.62
C PRO A 216 4.36 25.68 22.67
N PRO A 217 4.92 26.38 23.69
CA PRO A 217 6.36 26.55 23.83
C PRO A 217 7.13 25.21 23.80
N ASP A 218 8.07 25.10 22.87
CA ASP A 218 8.70 23.85 22.46
C ASP A 218 10.22 24.06 22.31
N ASP A 219 11.04 23.11 22.77
CA ASP A 219 12.50 23.20 22.58
C ASP A 219 12.92 22.80 21.14
N THR A 220 12.00 22.23 20.38
CA THR A 220 12.17 21.99 18.93
C THR A 220 11.85 23.24 18.12
N ARG A 221 11.87 23.12 16.79
CA ARG A 221 11.52 24.18 15.84
C ARG A 221 10.47 23.67 14.87
N ILE A 222 9.72 24.60 14.30
CA ILE A 222 8.70 24.31 13.29
C ILE A 222 8.96 25.10 12.01
N GLU A 223 8.50 24.57 10.89
CA GLU A 223 8.41 25.29 9.63
C GLU A 223 7.13 24.91 8.88
N LEU A 224 6.56 25.87 8.16
CA LEU A 224 5.50 25.58 7.20
C LEU A 224 6.12 25.07 5.90
N VAL A 225 5.61 23.93 5.41
CA VAL A 225 5.91 23.38 4.10
C VAL A 225 4.61 23.21 3.33
N GLU A 226 4.66 23.55 2.04
CA GLU A 226 3.54 23.29 1.14
C GLU A 226 3.30 21.78 1.05
N GLY A 227 2.08 21.37 1.38
CA GLY A 227 1.63 20.00 1.31
C GLY A 227 1.10 19.63 -0.08
N SER A 228 0.29 18.58 -0.11
CA SER A 228 -0.38 18.17 -1.33
C SER A 228 -1.61 19.03 -1.61
N SER A 229 -2.03 19.08 -2.88
CA SER A 229 -3.29 19.65 -3.33
C SER A 229 -4.27 18.55 -3.71
N LEU A 230 -5.55 18.72 -3.38
CA LEU A 230 -6.62 17.83 -3.82
C LEU A 230 -7.10 18.30 -5.19
N LEU A 231 -6.86 17.47 -6.20
CA LEU A 231 -7.26 17.72 -7.57
C LEU A 231 -8.48 16.87 -7.92
N GLY A 232 -9.18 17.29 -8.97
CA GLY A 232 -10.24 16.50 -9.56
C GLY A 232 -10.50 16.83 -11.02
N SER A 233 -11.10 15.87 -11.70
CA SER A 233 -11.60 16.00 -13.06
C SER A 233 -12.86 15.16 -13.22
N GLU A 234 -13.60 15.41 -14.30
CA GLU A 234 -14.79 14.64 -14.64
C GLU A 234 -14.70 14.12 -16.07
N GLY A 235 -15.18 12.89 -16.24
CA GLY A 235 -15.43 12.27 -17.53
C GLY A 235 -16.93 12.18 -17.73
N VAL A 236 -17.45 12.84 -18.76
CA VAL A 236 -18.87 12.77 -19.13
C VAL A 236 -18.97 11.99 -20.43
N LEU A 237 -19.84 10.98 -20.48
CA LEU A 237 -20.20 10.37 -21.75
C LEU A 237 -21.17 11.31 -22.49
N PRO A 238 -20.93 11.66 -23.76
CA PRO A 238 -21.95 12.33 -24.54
C PRO A 238 -23.20 11.43 -24.60
N PRO A 239 -24.41 12.01 -24.54
CA PRO A 239 -25.66 11.28 -24.31
C PRO A 239 -26.09 10.25 -25.38
N THR A 240 -25.27 9.94 -26.41
CA THR A 240 -25.72 9.20 -27.60
C THR A 240 -24.84 8.05 -28.12
N GLU A 241 -23.69 7.72 -27.55
CA GLU A 241 -22.82 6.71 -28.18
C GLU A 241 -22.79 5.36 -27.45
N GLY A 242 -23.58 4.43 -28.00
CA GLY A 242 -23.34 3.00 -27.88
C GLY A 242 -21.99 2.62 -28.48
N TYR A 243 -21.43 1.54 -27.95
CA TYR A 243 -20.22 0.86 -28.41
C TYR A 243 -19.89 1.04 -29.90
N GLY A 244 -18.88 1.87 -30.23
CA GLY A 244 -18.33 1.92 -31.59
C GLY A 244 -17.53 3.16 -31.93
N THR A 245 -16.20 3.06 -31.85
CA THR A 245 -15.16 3.64 -32.74
C THR A 245 -15.18 5.12 -33.18
N VAL A 246 -16.06 5.98 -32.70
CA VAL A 246 -15.96 7.44 -32.96
C VAL A 246 -15.35 8.11 -31.73
N ALA A 247 -14.38 9.00 -31.96
CA ALA A 247 -13.59 9.64 -30.91
C ALA A 247 -14.48 10.24 -29.82
N ARG A 248 -14.46 9.64 -28.61
CA ARG A 248 -15.05 10.22 -27.41
C ARG A 248 -14.54 11.65 -27.29
N ARG A 249 -15.40 12.64 -27.51
CA ARG A 249 -15.06 14.04 -27.23
C ARG A 249 -15.09 14.21 -25.72
N TRP A 250 -13.91 14.22 -25.13
CA TRP A 250 -13.72 14.69 -23.78
C TRP A 250 -13.95 16.20 -23.78
N ASN A 251 -14.76 16.70 -22.85
CA ASN A 251 -14.74 18.13 -22.59
C ASN A 251 -13.39 18.43 -21.92
N ASP A 252 -12.60 19.31 -22.53
CA ASP A 252 -11.26 19.75 -22.12
C ASP A 252 -11.21 20.50 -20.76
N ALA A 253 -12.13 20.19 -19.85
CA ALA A 253 -12.04 20.62 -18.47
C ALA A 253 -10.83 19.90 -17.85
N GLY A 254 -9.68 20.58 -17.87
CA GLY A 254 -8.45 20.12 -17.23
C GLY A 254 -8.64 19.84 -15.73
N ASN A 255 -7.55 19.50 -15.05
CA ASN A 255 -7.63 19.29 -13.61
C ASN A 255 -8.07 20.58 -12.88
N THR A 256 -8.85 20.40 -11.83
CA THR A 256 -9.31 21.48 -10.95
C THR A 256 -8.80 21.23 -9.55
N THR A 257 -8.20 22.24 -8.93
CA THR A 257 -7.76 22.17 -7.52
C THR A 257 -8.90 22.59 -6.60
N TYR A 258 -9.17 21.81 -5.55
CA TYR A 258 -10.24 22.06 -4.59
C TYR A 258 -9.73 22.60 -3.25
N LEU A 259 -8.56 22.12 -2.81
CA LEU A 259 -7.87 22.63 -1.63
C LEU A 259 -6.36 22.34 -1.73
N THR A 260 -5.56 23.11 -1.01
CA THR A 260 -4.12 22.86 -0.82
C THR A 260 -3.81 22.78 0.66
N LEU A 261 -2.96 21.82 1.04
CA LEU A 261 -2.56 21.63 2.43
C LEU A 261 -1.36 22.51 2.78
N GLY A 262 -1.40 23.15 3.94
CA GLY A 262 -0.21 23.55 4.69
C GLY A 262 0.19 22.42 5.63
N THR A 263 1.47 22.03 5.64
CA THR A 263 1.99 21.03 6.58
C THR A 263 3.06 21.67 7.46
N VAL A 264 2.90 21.57 8.77
CA VAL A 264 3.87 22.07 9.74
C VAL A 264 4.84 20.94 10.09
N ARG A 265 6.11 21.13 9.74
CA ARG A 265 7.18 20.17 9.99
C ARG A 265 7.96 20.57 11.22
N ARG A 266 8.08 19.63 12.15
CA ARG A 266 8.93 19.77 13.33
C ARG A 266 10.35 19.32 13.02
N PHE A 267 11.34 20.02 13.55
CA PHE A 267 12.75 19.65 13.43
C PHE A 267 13.54 20.05 14.67
N VAL A 268 14.72 19.45 14.80
CA VAL A 268 15.69 19.79 15.84
C VAL A 268 16.99 20.25 15.19
N GLU A 269 17.69 21.16 15.86
CA GLU A 269 19.02 21.61 15.45
C GLU A 269 20.07 20.87 16.29
N SER A 270 20.97 20.14 15.62
CA SER A 270 22.06 19.40 16.25
C SER A 270 23.33 19.61 15.44
N ASN A 271 24.39 20.15 16.05
CA ASN A 271 25.68 20.43 15.42
C ASN A 271 25.58 21.15 14.05
N SER A 272 24.68 22.13 13.94
CA SER A 272 24.38 22.87 12.69
C SER A 272 23.63 22.08 11.61
N ALA A 273 23.25 20.83 11.87
CA ALA A 273 22.37 20.05 11.02
C ALA A 273 20.91 20.18 11.47
N LYS A 274 20.02 20.33 10.49
CA LYS A 274 18.58 20.28 10.68
C LYS A 274 18.09 18.84 10.57
N ILE A 275 17.67 18.25 11.69
CA ILE A 275 17.19 16.86 11.71
C ILE A 275 15.65 16.89 11.80
N PRO A 276 14.93 16.34 10.81
CA PRO A 276 13.47 16.35 10.81
C PRO A 276 12.92 15.41 11.89
N VAL A 277 11.76 15.75 12.45
CA VAL A 277 10.98 14.82 13.26
C VAL A 277 10.12 13.94 12.34
N CYS A 278 10.15 12.64 12.59
CA CYS A 278 9.43 11.59 11.85
C CYS A 278 8.52 10.81 12.82
N GLY A 279 7.67 9.94 12.27
CA GLY A 279 6.75 9.13 13.09
C GLY A 279 5.38 9.79 13.33
N PRO A 280 4.48 9.08 14.03
CA PRO A 280 3.09 9.47 14.17
C PRO A 280 2.81 10.58 15.21
N GLY A 281 3.75 10.98 16.07
CA GLY A 281 3.43 11.85 17.21
C GLY A 281 3.39 13.35 16.97
N SER A 282 4.13 13.85 15.97
CA SER A 282 4.24 15.28 15.66
C SER A 282 3.56 15.58 14.33
N GLN A 283 2.23 15.63 14.35
CA GLN A 283 1.33 15.84 13.22
C GLN A 283 0.69 17.23 13.27
N ALA A 284 0.87 18.04 12.23
CA ALA A 284 0.08 19.25 12.04
C ALA A 284 -0.03 19.56 10.55
N SER A 285 -1.22 19.40 10.00
CA SER A 285 -1.55 19.83 8.65
C SER A 285 -2.94 20.44 8.61
N PHE A 286 -3.16 21.37 7.69
CA PHE A 286 -4.41 22.10 7.58
C PHE A 286 -4.70 22.36 6.10
N GLY A 287 -5.95 22.29 5.68
CA GLY A 287 -6.37 22.49 4.30
C GLY A 287 -7.00 23.84 4.08
N VAL A 288 -6.55 24.51 3.02
CA VAL A 288 -7.05 25.81 2.59
C VAL A 288 -7.80 25.64 1.27
N GLY A 289 -9.10 25.94 1.30
CA GLY A 289 -10.02 25.85 0.18
C GLY A 289 -10.34 27.21 -0.44
N HIS A 290 -11.45 27.25 -1.19
CA HIS A 290 -11.95 28.45 -1.86
C HIS A 290 -12.05 29.65 -0.91
N GLU A 291 -11.73 30.86 -1.41
CA GLU A 291 -11.66 32.09 -0.60
C GLU A 291 -10.67 32.03 0.58
N ASN A 292 -9.62 31.19 0.48
CA ASN A 292 -8.63 30.96 1.54
C ASN A 292 -9.23 30.47 2.87
N LYS A 293 -10.39 29.83 2.82
CA LYS A 293 -11.04 29.28 4.02
C LYS A 293 -10.33 28.02 4.48
N LEU A 294 -10.15 27.90 5.79
CA LEU A 294 -9.71 26.65 6.40
C LEU A 294 -10.85 25.62 6.34
N VAL A 295 -10.61 24.50 5.67
CA VAL A 295 -11.61 23.44 5.43
C VAL A 295 -11.24 22.09 6.05
N SER A 296 -9.98 21.89 6.45
CA SER A 296 -9.56 20.67 7.15
C SER A 296 -8.42 20.94 8.12
N LEU A 297 -8.29 20.08 9.11
CA LEU A 297 -7.22 20.11 10.11
C LEU A 297 -6.89 18.67 10.52
N SER A 298 -5.62 18.30 10.56
CA SER A 298 -5.12 17.10 11.20
C SER A 298 -4.00 17.52 12.14
N TYR A 299 -4.28 17.43 13.43
CA TYR A 299 -3.37 17.89 14.48
C TYR A 299 -3.18 16.79 15.52
N GLN A 300 -1.94 16.48 15.84
CA GLN A 300 -1.53 15.71 16.99
C GLN A 300 -0.14 16.22 17.38
N TRP A 301 -0.04 16.92 18.49
CA TRP A 301 1.21 17.56 18.86
C TRP A 301 1.36 17.65 20.37
N ARG A 302 2.55 17.29 20.85
CA ARG A 302 2.96 17.49 22.24
C ARG A 302 4.22 18.34 22.25
N ALA A 303 4.20 19.41 23.04
CA ALA A 303 5.41 20.19 23.32
C ALA A 303 6.49 19.23 23.83
N ALA A 304 7.75 19.41 23.41
CA ALA A 304 8.84 18.61 23.93
C ALA A 304 9.93 19.50 24.54
N LYS A 305 10.57 18.97 25.58
CA LYS A 305 11.72 19.58 26.24
C LYS A 305 12.96 18.74 26.05
N LYS A 306 14.09 19.41 25.90
CA LYS A 306 15.37 18.76 25.73
C LYS A 306 15.73 18.01 27.01
N ALA A 307 15.96 16.70 26.91
CA ALA A 307 16.28 15.87 28.08
C ALA A 307 17.74 16.04 28.56
N CYS A 308 18.55 16.85 27.86
CA CYS A 308 19.96 17.12 28.12
C CYS A 308 20.83 15.86 28.22
N LYS A 309 20.43 14.79 27.53
CA LYS A 309 21.12 13.49 27.47
C LYS A 309 21.33 13.10 26.02
N LYS A 310 22.59 13.16 25.58
CA LYS A 310 22.99 12.75 24.24
C LYS A 310 23.04 11.24 24.10
N ARG A 311 22.58 10.75 22.96
CA ARG A 311 22.68 9.36 22.51
C ARG A 311 23.77 9.28 21.47
N LYS A 312 24.71 8.36 21.66
CA LYS A 312 25.81 8.11 20.71
C LYS A 312 25.38 7.08 19.65
N PRO A 313 25.83 7.22 18.39
CA PRO A 313 25.53 6.23 17.37
C PRO A 313 26.18 4.89 17.70
N LEU A 314 25.51 3.80 17.34
CA LEU A 314 26.20 2.53 17.19
C LEU A 314 27.22 2.59 16.05
N PRO A 315 28.33 1.82 16.13
CA PRO A 315 29.24 1.62 15.00
C PRO A 315 28.48 1.19 13.73
N ALA A 316 28.89 1.70 12.56
CA ALA A 316 28.16 1.53 11.31
C ALA A 316 27.86 0.07 10.95
N ASN A 317 28.81 -0.85 11.20
CA ASN A 317 28.62 -2.28 10.98
C ASN A 317 27.52 -2.91 11.86
N LYS A 318 27.31 -2.41 13.08
CA LYS A 318 26.22 -2.87 13.96
C LYS A 318 24.88 -2.32 13.51
N VAL A 319 24.84 -1.06 13.05
CA VAL A 319 23.62 -0.47 12.46
C VAL A 319 23.20 -1.28 11.23
N LEU A 320 24.15 -1.60 10.34
CA LEU A 320 23.86 -2.44 9.16
C LEU A 320 23.32 -3.82 9.51
N LYS A 321 23.81 -4.43 10.59
CA LYS A 321 23.27 -5.70 11.09
C LYS A 321 21.83 -5.56 11.57
N GLN A 322 21.49 -4.48 12.28
CA GLN A 322 20.11 -4.21 12.70
C GLN A 322 19.19 -3.93 11.51
N ILE A 323 19.68 -3.23 10.49
CA ILE A 323 18.93 -3.02 9.23
C ILE A 323 18.68 -4.37 8.55
N ASP A 324 19.70 -5.23 8.44
CA ASP A 324 19.59 -6.56 7.85
C ASP A 324 18.52 -7.41 8.57
N GLU A 325 18.55 -7.42 9.91
CA GLU A 325 17.59 -8.11 10.76
C GLU A 325 16.16 -7.57 10.60
N ALA A 326 15.99 -6.24 10.54
CA ALA A 326 14.67 -5.61 10.35
C ALA A 326 14.06 -5.93 8.97
N LEU A 327 14.90 -6.06 7.94
CA LEU A 327 14.46 -6.31 6.57
C LEU A 327 14.24 -7.80 6.26
N GLU A 328 14.63 -8.71 7.16
CA GLU A 328 14.56 -10.16 6.93
C GLU A 328 13.12 -10.64 6.64
N LYS A 329 12.12 -10.07 7.33
CA LYS A 329 10.69 -10.39 7.16
C LYS A 329 10.14 -10.09 5.75
N TYR A 330 10.84 -9.28 4.96
CA TYR A 330 10.45 -8.95 3.59
C TYR A 330 11.19 -9.77 2.53
N ARG A 331 12.13 -10.63 2.94
CA ARG A 331 12.86 -11.51 2.03
C ARG A 331 12.02 -12.74 1.71
N SER A 332 12.19 -13.26 0.50
CA SER A 332 11.63 -14.54 0.11
C SER A 332 12.68 -15.38 -0.63
N PRO A 333 12.50 -16.70 -0.79
CA PRO A 333 13.48 -17.57 -1.44
C PRO A 333 13.93 -17.10 -2.84
N CYS A 334 13.12 -16.29 -3.51
CA CYS A 334 13.40 -15.76 -4.85
C CYS A 334 13.68 -14.25 -4.88
N ARG A 335 13.69 -13.56 -3.72
CA ARG A 335 13.76 -12.10 -3.67
C ARG A 335 14.65 -11.58 -2.55
N SER A 336 15.53 -10.66 -2.92
CA SER A 336 16.34 -9.90 -1.99
C SER A 336 15.69 -8.54 -1.73
N VAL A 337 16.23 -7.80 -0.77
CA VAL A 337 15.84 -6.42 -0.49
C VAL A 337 17.02 -5.51 -0.81
N ARG A 338 16.77 -4.39 -1.50
CA ARG A 338 17.76 -3.36 -1.80
C ARG A 338 17.47 -2.10 -1.01
N ILE A 339 18.45 -1.61 -0.27
CA ILE A 339 18.36 -0.33 0.44
C ILE A 339 18.48 0.82 -0.58
N LYS A 340 17.61 1.81 -0.45
CA LYS A 340 17.55 2.99 -1.31
C LYS A 340 18.07 4.23 -0.60
N THR A 341 17.60 4.47 0.63
CA THR A 341 18.02 5.61 1.43
C THR A 341 18.15 5.23 2.88
N ILE A 342 19.11 5.88 3.56
CA ILE A 342 19.26 5.87 5.01
C ILE A 342 19.45 7.33 5.41
N ASP A 343 18.54 7.85 6.21
CA ASP A 343 18.62 9.21 6.74
C ASP A 343 18.41 9.24 8.26
N LEU A 344 18.92 10.28 8.91
CA LEU A 344 18.72 10.49 10.34
C LEU A 344 17.44 11.29 10.57
N CYS A 345 16.54 10.79 11.41
CA CYS A 345 15.37 11.53 11.85
C CYS A 345 15.13 11.36 13.35
N MET A 346 14.37 12.29 13.92
CA MET A 346 13.92 12.23 15.30
C MET A 346 12.54 11.56 15.34
N TYR A 347 12.46 10.31 15.75
CA TYR A 347 11.21 9.56 15.82
C TYR A 347 10.38 9.99 17.02
N ASP A 348 9.16 10.44 16.76
CA ASP A 348 8.12 10.72 17.74
C ASP A 348 6.99 9.70 17.57
N SER A 349 6.84 8.80 18.54
CA SER A 349 5.75 7.81 18.53
C SER A 349 4.39 8.39 18.94
N GLY A 350 4.36 9.63 19.42
CA GLY A 350 3.18 10.24 20.06
C GLY A 350 3.03 9.87 21.54
N ALA A 351 3.95 9.06 22.07
CA ALA A 351 3.99 8.71 23.49
C ALA A 351 4.75 9.76 24.31
N ARG A 352 5.94 9.41 24.84
CA ARG A 352 6.64 10.23 25.84
C ARG A 352 7.94 10.84 25.34
N TYR A 353 8.55 10.28 24.30
CA TYR A 353 9.88 10.72 23.87
C TYR A 353 9.95 10.98 22.37
N ILE A 354 10.83 11.90 22.00
CA ILE A 354 11.29 12.11 20.64
C ILE A 354 12.76 11.72 20.60
N GLN A 355 13.09 10.70 19.81
CA GLN A 355 14.39 10.00 19.89
C GLN A 355 15.07 9.84 18.52
N PRO A 356 16.40 9.88 18.45
CA PRO A 356 17.09 9.72 17.17
C PRO A 356 16.99 8.28 16.65
N VAL A 357 16.68 8.13 15.36
CA VAL A 357 16.62 6.86 14.62
C VAL A 357 17.19 7.03 13.20
N TYR A 358 17.63 5.94 12.60
CA TYR A 358 17.83 5.86 11.16
C TYR A 358 16.51 5.49 10.50
N ARG A 359 16.04 6.32 9.58
CA ARG A 359 14.96 5.97 8.67
C ARG A 359 15.54 5.28 7.45
N VAL A 360 15.05 4.09 7.15
CA VAL A 360 15.54 3.24 6.07
C VAL A 360 14.42 3.02 5.08
N ILE A 361 14.65 3.40 3.82
CA ILE A 361 13.75 3.06 2.71
C ILE A 361 14.44 1.99 1.88
N ALA A 362 13.72 0.90 1.61
CA ALA A 362 14.19 -0.22 0.84
C ALA A 362 13.14 -0.69 -0.16
N GLU A 363 13.52 -1.55 -1.10
CA GLU A 363 12.62 -2.09 -2.12
C GLU A 363 12.90 -3.57 -2.39
N PRO A 364 11.87 -4.35 -2.77
CA PRO A 364 12.07 -5.71 -3.28
C PRO A 364 12.93 -5.72 -4.56
N PHE A 365 13.94 -6.59 -4.59
CA PHE A 365 14.98 -6.60 -5.62
C PHE A 365 15.28 -8.03 -6.10
N ASP A 366 15.31 -8.21 -7.42
CA ASP A 366 15.77 -9.44 -8.07
C ASP A 366 17.25 -9.27 -8.47
N PRO A 367 18.19 -9.92 -7.76
CA PRO A 367 19.61 -9.81 -8.08
C PRO A 367 19.98 -10.46 -9.41
N SER A 368 19.20 -11.43 -9.91
CA SER A 368 19.47 -12.11 -11.18
C SER A 368 19.19 -11.21 -12.39
N LYS A 369 18.19 -10.33 -12.26
CA LYS A 369 17.79 -9.37 -13.31
C LYS A 369 18.32 -7.96 -13.05
N ASN A 370 18.93 -7.74 -11.88
CA ASN A 370 19.37 -6.43 -11.41
C ASN A 370 18.24 -5.38 -11.48
N SER A 371 17.01 -5.79 -11.17
CA SER A 371 15.80 -4.98 -11.33
C SER A 371 14.96 -4.97 -10.06
N THR A 372 14.27 -3.85 -9.82
CA THR A 372 13.21 -3.76 -8.81
C THR A 372 12.04 -4.66 -9.24
N THR A 373 11.50 -5.47 -8.33
CA THR A 373 10.38 -6.37 -8.66
C THR A 373 9.02 -5.82 -8.29
N SER A 374 8.96 -4.80 -7.44
CA SER A 374 7.72 -4.18 -6.94
C SER A 374 7.90 -2.67 -6.82
N VAL A 375 6.84 -1.92 -7.12
CA VAL A 375 6.82 -0.48 -6.83
C VAL A 375 6.64 -0.21 -5.32
N LYS A 376 5.84 -1.02 -4.59
CA LYS A 376 5.63 -0.89 -3.13
C LYS A 376 6.96 -1.02 -2.40
N GLN A 377 7.36 0.05 -1.69
CA GLN A 377 8.62 0.13 -0.96
C GLN A 377 8.42 -0.15 0.54
N ILE A 378 9.53 -0.44 1.21
CA ILE A 378 9.63 -0.79 2.62
C ILE A 378 10.19 0.41 3.38
N LEU A 379 9.58 0.75 4.52
CA LEU A 379 10.05 1.80 5.42
C LEU A 379 10.26 1.20 6.80
N GLU A 380 11.47 1.35 7.33
CA GLU A 380 11.86 0.87 8.66
C GLU A 380 12.57 1.98 9.45
N TYR A 381 12.49 1.88 10.78
CA TYR A 381 13.13 2.81 11.70
C TYR A 381 14.05 2.05 12.67
N ILE A 382 15.35 2.35 12.63
CA ILE A 382 16.37 1.66 13.41
C ILE A 382 16.89 2.58 14.53
N PRO A 383 16.90 2.16 15.80
CA PRO A 383 17.37 3.02 16.90
C PRO A 383 18.82 3.49 16.73
N PHE A 384 19.07 4.78 16.87
CA PHE A 384 20.40 5.37 16.66
C PHE A 384 21.47 4.80 17.61
N GLY A 385 21.11 4.60 18.89
CA GLY A 385 21.98 4.08 19.95
C GLY A 385 21.94 2.55 20.13
N GLY A 386 21.15 1.84 19.31
CA GLY A 386 21.03 0.38 19.36
C GLY A 386 19.85 -0.15 20.17
N ASP A 387 19.45 0.55 21.22
CA ASP A 387 18.23 0.37 21.99
C ASP A 387 17.28 1.55 21.73
N ALA A 388 15.96 1.34 21.79
CA ALA A 388 14.99 2.43 21.70
C ALA A 388 14.63 2.91 23.12
N ILE A 389 14.53 4.22 23.33
CA ILE A 389 14.10 4.84 24.60
C ILE A 389 12.65 4.47 24.89
N GLU A 390 11.83 4.48 23.84
CA GLU A 390 10.48 3.96 23.83
C GLU A 390 10.29 3.08 22.59
N PRO A 391 9.32 2.15 22.61
CA PRO A 391 9.06 1.29 21.46
C PRO A 391 8.86 2.12 20.19
N ILE A 392 9.67 1.82 19.18
CA ILE A 392 9.40 2.29 17.82
C ILE A 392 8.22 1.46 17.34
N LEU A 393 7.04 2.07 17.30
CA LEU A 393 5.89 1.45 16.67
C LEU A 393 6.26 1.14 15.22
N PRO A 394 6.31 -0.14 14.81
CA PRO A 394 6.41 -0.48 13.41
C PRO A 394 5.25 0.22 12.71
N PRO A 395 5.51 0.87 11.57
CA PRO A 395 4.43 1.32 10.72
C PRO A 395 3.55 0.10 10.36
N GLY A 396 2.21 0.20 10.44
CA GLY A 396 1.30 -0.93 10.21
C GLY A 396 0.93 -1.78 11.44
N GLN A 397 1.37 -1.45 12.66
CA GLN A 397 1.09 -2.31 13.82
C GLN A 397 -0.38 -2.26 14.27
N ALA A 398 -1.05 -3.41 14.14
CA ALA A 398 -2.42 -3.67 14.54
C ALA A 398 -2.72 -3.23 15.98
N PHE A 399 -3.91 -2.65 16.21
CA PHE A 399 -4.58 -2.82 17.49
C PHE A 399 -4.89 -4.31 17.64
N SER A 400 -4.14 -5.01 18.49
CA SER A 400 -4.46 -6.39 18.88
C SER A 400 -5.79 -6.37 19.63
N GLY A 401 -6.84 -6.93 19.02
CA GLY A 401 -8.13 -6.96 19.70
C GLY A 401 -9.31 -7.62 18.99
N VAL A 402 -9.30 -7.82 17.67
CA VAL A 402 -10.47 -8.41 16.98
C VAL A 402 -10.04 -9.35 15.85
N ASP A 403 -10.24 -10.66 16.04
CA ASP A 403 -10.23 -11.71 15.03
C ASP A 403 -9.14 -11.56 13.92
N GLY A 404 -7.90 -11.24 14.32
CA GLY A 404 -6.77 -11.03 13.42
C GLY A 404 -6.08 -12.33 12.97
N ASP A 405 -6.37 -13.46 13.59
CA ASP A 405 -5.57 -14.69 13.46
C ASP A 405 -6.03 -15.61 12.32
N GLU A 406 -7.08 -15.24 11.58
CA GLU A 406 -7.57 -16.08 10.47
C GLU A 406 -6.55 -16.11 9.32
N GLN A 407 -6.39 -17.29 8.70
CA GLN A 407 -5.54 -17.47 7.52
C GLN A 407 -6.34 -17.22 6.25
N ALA A 408 -5.71 -16.64 5.22
CA ALA A 408 -6.34 -16.50 3.91
C ALA A 408 -6.65 -17.89 3.33
N LEU A 409 -7.89 -18.08 2.91
CA LEU A 409 -8.40 -19.36 2.43
C LEU A 409 -8.21 -19.51 0.91
N GLN A 410 -8.08 -20.75 0.46
CA GLN A 410 -8.18 -21.06 -0.96
C GLN A 410 -9.64 -20.88 -1.43
N PRO A 411 -9.88 -20.14 -2.54
CA PRO A 411 -11.23 -19.92 -3.02
C PRO A 411 -11.83 -21.21 -3.60
N ASN A 412 -12.79 -21.82 -2.91
CA ASN A 412 -13.56 -22.96 -3.39
C ASN A 412 -15.01 -22.56 -3.68
N THR A 413 -15.51 -22.85 -4.88
CA THR A 413 -16.91 -22.58 -5.26
C THR A 413 -17.93 -23.48 -4.54
N VAL A 414 -17.49 -24.62 -4.00
CA VAL A 414 -18.34 -25.64 -3.36
C VAL A 414 -18.64 -25.32 -1.88
N ASP A 415 -17.82 -24.50 -1.22
CA ASP A 415 -17.91 -24.26 0.24
C ASP A 415 -18.48 -22.88 0.63
N ILE A 416 -18.90 -22.06 -0.35
CA ILE A 416 -19.53 -20.74 -0.14
C ILE A 416 -20.92 -20.87 0.55
N SER A 417 -21.41 -22.09 0.72
CA SER A 417 -22.66 -22.42 1.40
C SER A 417 -22.52 -22.64 2.92
N LYS A 418 -21.30 -22.72 3.48
CA LYS A 418 -21.09 -22.77 4.94
C LYS A 418 -21.26 -21.38 5.54
N ARG A 419 -22.51 -20.94 5.54
CA ARG A 419 -23.03 -19.82 6.32
C ARG A 419 -22.59 -20.03 7.77
N SER A 420 -21.98 -19.00 8.37
CA SER A 420 -21.89 -18.93 9.82
C SER A 420 -23.32 -18.99 10.39
N LEU A 421 -23.67 -20.15 10.98
CA LEU A 421 -24.96 -20.43 11.62
C LEU A 421 -25.17 -19.65 12.92
N LEU A 422 -24.20 -18.81 13.33
CA LEU A 422 -24.36 -17.89 14.47
C LEU A 422 -25.47 -16.82 14.23
N ASN A 423 -25.95 -16.67 13.00
CA ASN A 423 -26.84 -15.59 12.57
C ASN A 423 -28.33 -15.71 12.91
N TYR A 424 -28.81 -16.75 13.61
CA TYR A 424 -30.25 -16.85 13.91
C TYR A 424 -30.69 -16.09 15.17
N PHE A 425 -29.76 -15.80 16.10
CA PHE A 425 -30.06 -15.04 17.33
C PHE A 425 -29.68 -13.54 17.24
N ASP A 426 -28.88 -13.13 16.25
CA ASP A 426 -28.50 -11.72 16.01
C ASP A 426 -29.55 -10.91 15.22
N ALA A 427 -30.61 -11.55 14.73
CA ALA A 427 -31.71 -10.91 14.00
C ALA A 427 -32.58 -9.95 14.85
N ARG A 428 -32.14 -9.61 16.06
CA ARG A 428 -32.71 -8.54 16.91
C ARG A 428 -31.89 -7.25 16.88
N ASN A 429 -30.77 -7.18 16.17
CA ASN A 429 -30.00 -5.96 16.01
C ASN A 429 -30.54 -5.12 14.83
N SER A 430 -30.80 -3.84 15.08
CA SER A 430 -31.37 -2.86 14.16
C SER A 430 -30.36 -2.23 13.17
N LYS A 431 -29.10 -2.70 13.14
CA LYS A 431 -28.03 -2.09 12.34
C LYS A 431 -28.04 -2.63 10.91
N LEU A 432 -27.71 -1.78 9.94
CA LEU A 432 -27.53 -2.21 8.56
C LEU A 432 -26.32 -3.14 8.44
N ARG A 433 -26.53 -4.29 7.78
CA ARG A 433 -25.50 -5.31 7.57
C ARG A 433 -24.71 -5.00 6.30
N ILE A 434 -23.39 -4.91 6.42
CA ILE A 434 -22.46 -4.64 5.32
C ILE A 434 -21.49 -5.82 5.18
N THR A 435 -21.54 -6.51 4.06
CA THR A 435 -20.64 -7.63 3.79
C THR A 435 -19.28 -7.17 3.25
N VAL A 436 -18.20 -7.78 3.76
CA VAL A 436 -16.82 -7.42 3.40
C VAL A 436 -16.06 -8.64 2.88
N GLY A 437 -15.41 -8.49 1.72
CA GLY A 437 -14.50 -9.47 1.13
C GLY A 437 -13.08 -8.92 1.05
N ARG A 438 -12.09 -9.74 1.39
CA ARG A 438 -10.66 -9.39 1.33
C ARG A 438 -9.92 -10.42 0.46
N TYR A 439 -9.13 -9.93 -0.50
CA TYR A 439 -8.45 -10.73 -1.51
C TYR A 439 -6.96 -10.38 -1.54
N VAL A 440 -6.10 -11.31 -1.14
CA VAL A 440 -4.67 -11.04 -0.93
C VAL A 440 -3.82 -11.74 -1.98
N VAL A 441 -2.83 -11.02 -2.54
CA VAL A 441 -1.83 -11.56 -3.46
C VAL A 441 -1.18 -12.83 -2.92
N ARG A 442 -0.96 -13.81 -3.80
CA ARG A 442 -0.34 -15.10 -3.45
C ARG A 442 1.18 -15.04 -3.52
N ASN A 443 1.84 -15.94 -2.77
CA ASN A 443 3.29 -16.20 -2.88
C ASN A 443 4.15 -14.93 -2.70
N ASP A 444 3.71 -14.03 -1.82
CA ASP A 444 4.41 -12.78 -1.52
C ASP A 444 4.57 -12.59 0.00
N SER A 445 5.08 -11.43 0.41
CA SER A 445 5.28 -11.07 1.81
C SER A 445 3.97 -11.11 2.63
N ASP A 446 4.08 -11.57 3.88
CA ASP A 446 2.98 -11.57 4.85
C ASP A 446 2.43 -10.16 5.15
N GLY A 447 3.17 -9.09 4.80
CA GLY A 447 2.71 -7.71 4.97
C GLY A 447 1.36 -7.43 4.29
N PHE A 448 1.08 -8.04 3.14
CA PHE A 448 -0.25 -7.90 2.50
C PHE A 448 -1.38 -8.58 3.29
N VAL A 449 -1.08 -9.69 3.97
CA VAL A 449 -2.03 -10.38 4.84
C VAL A 449 -2.29 -9.53 6.09
N GLU A 450 -1.25 -8.87 6.62
CA GLU A 450 -1.34 -7.94 7.73
C GLU A 450 -2.17 -6.70 7.39
N ASP A 451 -1.95 -6.06 6.23
CA ASP A 451 -2.73 -4.92 5.75
C ASP A 451 -4.24 -5.26 5.67
N ALA A 452 -4.57 -6.42 5.07
CA ALA A 452 -5.95 -6.90 5.00
C ALA A 452 -6.56 -7.22 6.39
N ARG A 453 -5.76 -7.69 7.35
CA ARG A 453 -6.20 -7.91 8.74
C ARG A 453 -6.48 -6.59 9.43
N ASN A 454 -5.60 -5.61 9.26
CA ASN A 454 -5.72 -4.27 9.82
C ASN A 454 -6.94 -3.52 9.28
N PHE A 455 -7.24 -3.66 7.99
CA PHE A 455 -8.47 -3.12 7.42
C PHE A 455 -9.72 -3.66 8.15
N TRP A 456 -9.78 -4.97 8.38
CA TRP A 456 -10.93 -5.55 9.08
C TRP A 456 -10.99 -5.17 10.56
N SER A 457 -9.87 -5.23 11.29
CA SER A 457 -9.85 -4.96 12.73
C SER A 457 -10.28 -3.53 13.07
N ASN A 458 -10.19 -2.62 12.09
CA ASN A 458 -10.67 -1.25 12.21
C ASN A 458 -12.11 -1.04 11.71
N LEU A 459 -12.66 -1.95 10.90
CA LEU A 459 -14.08 -1.94 10.52
C LEU A 459 -14.99 -2.59 11.57
N ALA A 460 -14.60 -3.78 12.05
CA ALA A 460 -15.44 -4.64 12.89
C ALA A 460 -15.95 -4.00 14.20
N PRO A 461 -15.18 -3.13 14.89
CA PRO A 461 -15.65 -2.47 16.10
C PRO A 461 -16.75 -1.41 15.86
N SER A 462 -17.21 -1.20 14.62
CA SER A 462 -18.21 -0.18 14.31
C SER A 462 -19.44 -0.29 15.20
N THR A 463 -19.83 0.87 15.76
CA THR A 463 -21.07 0.98 16.51
C THR A 463 -22.25 1.38 15.62
N ILE A 464 -22.00 1.77 14.36
CA ILE A 464 -23.00 2.28 13.41
C ILE A 464 -23.50 1.17 12.48
N TYR A 465 -22.58 0.38 11.93
CA TYR A 465 -22.89 -0.67 10.97
C TYR A 465 -22.55 -2.05 11.55
N GLU A 466 -23.24 -3.08 11.09
CA GLU A 466 -22.84 -4.46 11.34
C GLU A 466 -22.00 -4.93 10.14
N PHE A 467 -20.67 -4.83 10.26
CA PHE A 467 -19.78 -5.41 9.26
C PHE A 467 -19.74 -6.93 9.41
N VAL A 468 -19.96 -7.63 8.30
CA VAL A 468 -20.00 -9.10 8.25
C VAL A 468 -18.91 -9.60 7.32
N ARG A 469 -18.04 -10.47 7.82
CA ARG A 469 -17.06 -11.14 6.96
C ARG A 469 -17.78 -12.05 5.98
N LYS A 470 -17.51 -11.86 4.70
CA LYS A 470 -17.96 -12.76 3.64
C LYS A 470 -16.80 -13.45 2.93
N GLY A 471 -15.58 -12.91 3.04
CA GLY A 471 -14.41 -13.57 2.49
C GLY A 471 -13.07 -13.07 3.02
N PHE A 472 -12.13 -14.00 3.18
CA PHE A 472 -10.71 -13.72 3.27
C PHE A 472 -9.95 -14.76 2.45
N PHE A 473 -9.59 -14.40 1.22
CA PHE A 473 -9.13 -15.36 0.22
C PHE A 473 -7.79 -14.96 -0.38
N TRP A 474 -7.04 -15.96 -0.79
CA TRP A 474 -5.99 -15.76 -1.77
C TRP A 474 -6.58 -15.29 -3.10
N ALA A 475 -6.01 -14.24 -3.68
CA ALA A 475 -6.47 -13.64 -4.92
C ALA A 475 -6.09 -14.50 -6.12
N TYR A 476 -7.03 -14.67 -7.04
CA TYR A 476 -6.81 -15.26 -8.36
C TYR A 476 -7.50 -14.39 -9.42
N PRO A 477 -7.02 -14.36 -10.68
CA PRO A 477 -7.64 -13.52 -11.72
C PRO A 477 -9.12 -13.85 -11.94
N ARG A 478 -9.48 -15.14 -11.82
CA ARG A 478 -10.86 -15.61 -11.96
C ARG A 478 -11.85 -14.97 -10.98
N LEU A 479 -11.39 -14.52 -9.79
CA LEU A 479 -12.25 -13.87 -8.79
C LEU A 479 -12.72 -12.48 -9.22
N TYR A 480 -12.07 -11.90 -10.23
CA TYR A 480 -12.40 -10.59 -10.80
C TYR A 480 -13.14 -10.70 -12.14
N ASN A 481 -13.28 -11.92 -12.66
CA ASN A 481 -13.89 -12.22 -13.95
C ASN A 481 -15.00 -13.27 -13.81
N LYS A 482 -14.76 -14.50 -14.29
CA LYS A 482 -15.75 -15.57 -14.37
C LYS A 482 -16.42 -15.90 -13.04
N ASP A 483 -15.70 -15.75 -11.93
CA ASP A 483 -16.21 -16.06 -10.60
C ASP A 483 -16.56 -14.81 -9.79
N ALA A 484 -16.54 -13.61 -10.38
CA ALA A 484 -16.73 -12.35 -9.66
C ALA A 484 -17.99 -12.34 -8.79
N ASN A 485 -19.10 -12.90 -9.28
CA ASN A 485 -20.39 -12.93 -8.55
C ASN A 485 -20.45 -13.93 -7.40
N PHE A 486 -19.39 -14.68 -7.15
CA PHE A 486 -19.24 -15.53 -5.98
C PHE A 486 -18.20 -14.97 -5.00
N PHE A 487 -17.52 -13.90 -5.39
CA PHE A 487 -16.39 -13.33 -4.68
C PHE A 487 -16.50 -11.80 -4.69
N VAL A 488 -15.65 -11.11 -5.46
CA VAL A 488 -15.43 -9.66 -5.38
C VAL A 488 -16.74 -8.88 -5.58
N ASN A 489 -17.62 -9.39 -6.44
CA ASN A 489 -18.89 -8.76 -6.75
C ASN A 489 -20.07 -9.27 -5.91
N ASP A 490 -19.85 -10.20 -4.99
CA ASP A 490 -20.87 -10.75 -4.07
C ASP A 490 -20.82 -10.08 -2.68
N VAL A 491 -19.92 -9.13 -2.46
CA VAL A 491 -19.77 -8.39 -1.20
C VAL A 491 -20.16 -6.93 -1.40
N ASN A 492 -20.47 -6.20 -0.32
CA ASN A 492 -20.74 -4.75 -0.41
C ASN A 492 -19.45 -3.94 -0.50
N VAL A 493 -18.42 -4.38 0.22
CA VAL A 493 -17.08 -3.78 0.22
C VAL A 493 -16.05 -4.87 -0.11
N ALA A 494 -15.23 -4.64 -1.13
CA ALA A 494 -14.11 -5.49 -1.47
C ALA A 494 -12.78 -4.76 -1.22
N LEU A 495 -11.83 -5.43 -0.57
CA LEU A 495 -10.43 -5.03 -0.49
C LEU A 495 -9.56 -6.01 -1.28
N THR A 496 -8.77 -5.50 -2.19
CA THR A 496 -7.74 -6.24 -2.94
C THR A 496 -6.37 -5.72 -2.54
N GLU A 497 -5.57 -6.58 -1.91
CA GLU A 497 -4.17 -6.33 -1.55
C GLU A 497 -3.26 -6.94 -2.62
N ALA A 498 -2.55 -6.11 -3.38
CA ALA A 498 -1.78 -6.56 -4.53
C ALA A 498 -0.61 -5.65 -4.90
N HIS A 499 0.27 -6.14 -5.78
CA HIS A 499 1.17 -5.26 -6.51
C HIS A 499 0.45 -4.69 -7.74
N GLY A 500 0.63 -3.41 -7.98
CA GLY A 500 -0.05 -2.70 -9.05
C GLY A 500 0.87 -2.17 -10.12
N LYS A 501 0.24 -1.77 -11.21
CA LYS A 501 0.78 -1.00 -12.34
C LYS A 501 -0.40 -0.23 -12.94
N PHE A 502 -0.13 0.77 -13.78
CA PHE A 502 -1.16 1.53 -14.50
C PHE A 502 -2.25 0.61 -15.06
N HIS A 503 -3.47 0.76 -14.53
CA HIS A 503 -4.65 0.00 -14.92
C HIS A 503 -4.56 -1.52 -14.76
N GLY A 504 -3.85 -2.02 -13.75
CA GLY A 504 -3.87 -3.45 -13.46
C GLY A 504 -3.08 -3.83 -12.23
N PHE A 505 -3.28 -5.05 -11.78
CA PHE A 505 -2.60 -5.57 -10.59
C PHE A 505 -2.33 -7.07 -10.75
N THR A 506 -1.30 -7.56 -10.07
CA THR A 506 -0.99 -8.99 -10.04
C THR A 506 -1.58 -9.65 -8.80
N THR A 507 -2.11 -10.86 -9.00
CA THR A 507 -2.62 -11.71 -7.92
C THR A 507 -1.64 -12.82 -7.54
N TYR A 508 -0.47 -12.84 -8.16
CA TYR A 508 0.59 -13.81 -7.90
C TYR A 508 1.93 -13.10 -7.86
N ASP A 509 2.42 -12.93 -6.63
CA ASP A 509 3.64 -12.24 -6.27
C ASP A 509 3.81 -10.87 -7.00
N ALA A 510 4.93 -10.18 -6.85
CA ALA A 510 5.22 -8.95 -7.60
C ALA A 510 5.47 -9.11 -9.12
N THR A 511 5.39 -10.32 -9.68
CA THR A 511 5.62 -10.57 -11.11
C THR A 511 4.39 -10.22 -11.93
N ALA A 512 4.57 -9.36 -12.93
CA ALA A 512 3.51 -9.07 -13.89
C ALA A 512 3.33 -10.18 -14.94
N ALA A 513 4.20 -11.20 -14.95
CA ALA A 513 4.19 -12.25 -15.98
C ALA A 513 3.15 -13.36 -15.72
N ILE A 514 2.63 -13.47 -14.50
CA ILE A 514 1.76 -14.56 -14.07
C ILE A 514 0.57 -13.94 -13.34
N ASP A 515 -0.64 -14.38 -13.69
CA ASP A 515 -1.88 -14.04 -13.00
C ASP A 515 -2.10 -12.53 -12.74
N PHE A 516 -1.74 -11.74 -13.77
CA PHE A 516 -2.05 -10.32 -13.85
C PHE A 516 -3.50 -10.09 -14.25
N VAL A 517 -4.11 -9.05 -13.70
CA VAL A 517 -5.48 -8.61 -13.99
C VAL A 517 -5.42 -7.23 -14.61
N ASN A 518 -5.72 -7.14 -15.90
CA ASN A 518 -5.83 -5.89 -16.64
C ASN A 518 -7.22 -5.27 -16.47
N ILE A 519 -7.26 -3.97 -16.18
CA ILE A 519 -8.48 -3.18 -16.09
C ILE A 519 -8.67 -2.45 -17.43
N PRO A 520 -9.79 -2.65 -18.14
CA PRO A 520 -10.93 -3.50 -17.81
C PRO A 520 -10.92 -4.89 -18.46
N SER A 521 -9.92 -5.21 -19.29
CA SER A 521 -10.01 -6.33 -20.24
C SER A 521 -10.15 -7.70 -19.59
N ASP A 522 -9.63 -7.87 -18.38
CA ASP A 522 -9.69 -9.14 -17.65
C ASP A 522 -10.81 -9.18 -16.61
N LEU A 523 -11.65 -8.14 -16.53
CA LEU A 523 -12.73 -8.04 -15.57
C LEU A 523 -14.04 -8.59 -16.13
N ALA A 524 -15.01 -8.85 -15.25
CA ALA A 524 -16.34 -9.31 -15.63
C ALA A 524 -17.00 -8.32 -16.62
N PRO A 525 -17.51 -8.79 -17.79
CA PRO A 525 -17.97 -7.92 -18.88
C PRO A 525 -19.22 -7.09 -18.53
N GLY A 526 -19.99 -7.52 -17.52
CA GLY A 526 -21.15 -6.81 -16.99
C GLY A 526 -20.81 -5.67 -16.02
N GLY A 527 -19.53 -5.46 -15.71
CA GLY A 527 -19.08 -4.55 -14.65
C GLY A 527 -19.36 -5.10 -13.25
N PHE A 528 -19.24 -4.23 -12.25
CA PHE A 528 -19.45 -4.55 -10.83
C PHE A 528 -20.60 -3.74 -10.25
N GLY A 529 -21.32 -4.34 -9.30
CA GLY A 529 -22.43 -3.73 -8.57
C GLY A 529 -23.81 -4.35 -8.85
N PRO A 530 -24.88 -3.75 -8.33
CA PRO A 530 -26.23 -4.36 -8.25
C PRO A 530 -26.85 -4.84 -9.57
N ILE A 531 -26.50 -4.26 -10.72
CA ILE A 531 -27.08 -4.64 -12.04
C ILE A 531 -26.30 -5.77 -12.70
N SER A 532 -25.02 -5.89 -12.37
CA SER A 532 -24.13 -6.83 -13.05
C SER A 532 -24.65 -8.27 -12.98
N ASN A 533 -24.43 -8.99 -14.09
CA ASN A 533 -24.69 -10.43 -14.21
C ASN A 533 -26.12 -10.87 -13.85
N GLY A 534 -27.11 -10.13 -14.35
CA GLY A 534 -28.53 -10.43 -14.16
C GLY A 534 -29.07 -10.05 -12.78
N GLY A 535 -28.52 -8.99 -12.18
CA GLY A 535 -28.99 -8.48 -10.88
C GLY A 535 -28.44 -9.22 -9.67
N LYS A 536 -27.31 -9.93 -9.82
CA LYS A 536 -26.72 -10.78 -8.76
C LYS A 536 -25.55 -10.13 -8.04
N GLY A 537 -24.94 -9.08 -8.60
CA GLY A 537 -23.86 -8.35 -7.94
C GLY A 537 -24.35 -7.53 -6.74
N GLN A 538 -23.44 -7.18 -5.84
CA GLN A 538 -23.71 -6.40 -4.62
C GLN A 538 -22.64 -5.35 -4.31
N LEU A 539 -21.57 -5.29 -5.11
CA LEU A 539 -20.42 -4.44 -4.83
C LEU A 539 -20.75 -2.96 -4.94
N GLY A 540 -20.66 -2.25 -3.81
CA GLY A 540 -20.76 -0.81 -3.74
C GLY A 540 -19.40 -0.14 -3.83
N TYR A 541 -18.39 -0.70 -3.14
CA TYR A 541 -17.07 -0.07 -2.97
C TYR A 541 -15.95 -1.07 -3.16
N TRP A 542 -14.99 -0.75 -4.03
CA TRP A 542 -13.82 -1.58 -4.27
C TRP A 542 -12.53 -0.82 -3.98
N PHE A 543 -11.84 -1.25 -2.93
CA PHE A 543 -10.49 -0.84 -2.60
C PHE A 543 -9.50 -1.75 -3.32
N ILE A 544 -8.66 -1.16 -4.16
CA ILE A 544 -7.51 -1.82 -4.77
C ILE A 544 -6.27 -1.21 -4.12
N ASP A 545 -5.85 -1.77 -3.00
CA ASP A 545 -4.61 -1.38 -2.31
C ASP A 545 -3.42 -1.98 -3.06
N ALA A 546 -3.12 -1.34 -4.19
CA ALA A 546 -2.04 -1.69 -5.08
C ALA A 546 -1.48 -0.42 -5.73
N CYS A 547 -0.15 -0.37 -5.82
CA CYS A 547 0.57 0.81 -6.29
C CYS A 547 0.23 1.18 -7.74
N GLU A 548 0.02 2.47 -8.01
CA GLU A 548 -0.12 3.01 -9.37
C GLU A 548 -1.26 2.42 -10.22
N VAL A 549 -2.26 1.76 -9.64
CA VAL A 549 -3.36 1.15 -10.41
C VAL A 549 -4.27 2.22 -11.03
N MET A 550 -4.40 3.36 -10.36
CA MET A 550 -5.29 4.45 -10.78
C MET A 550 -4.48 5.70 -11.16
N PRO A 551 -3.74 5.67 -12.29
CA PRO A 551 -3.14 6.88 -12.83
C PRO A 551 -4.23 7.88 -13.18
N THR A 552 -3.90 9.14 -13.03
CA THR A 552 -4.79 10.28 -13.18
C THR A 552 -4.33 11.17 -14.32
N LEU A 553 -5.10 12.23 -14.58
CA LEU A 553 -4.76 13.21 -15.61
C LEU A 553 -3.33 13.73 -15.46
N THR A 554 -2.91 14.01 -14.22
CA THR A 554 -1.57 14.48 -13.89
C THR A 554 -0.47 13.52 -14.34
N ASP A 555 -0.67 12.21 -14.19
CA ASP A 555 0.35 11.21 -14.56
C ASP A 555 0.50 11.10 -16.07
N PHE A 556 -0.62 11.13 -16.80
CA PHE A 556 -0.62 11.07 -18.26
C PHE A 556 -0.11 12.36 -18.91
N GLU A 557 -0.45 13.52 -18.34
CA GLU A 557 0.12 14.81 -18.76
C GLU A 557 1.64 14.84 -18.56
N ALA A 558 2.14 14.31 -17.43
CA ALA A 558 3.57 14.29 -17.14
C ALA A 558 4.39 13.44 -18.13
N ILE A 559 3.80 12.37 -18.68
CA ILE A 559 4.42 11.56 -19.74
C ILE A 559 4.02 12.00 -21.16
N LYS A 560 3.32 13.13 -21.30
CA LYS A 560 2.88 13.70 -22.59
C LYS A 560 2.04 12.71 -23.41
N ASP A 561 1.16 11.96 -22.75
CA ASP A 561 0.19 11.11 -23.43
C ASP A 561 -0.71 11.99 -24.32
N PRO A 562 -1.01 11.59 -25.58
CA PRO A 562 -1.84 12.39 -26.47
C PRO A 562 -3.32 12.45 -26.07
N ASN A 563 -3.78 11.59 -25.14
CA ASN A 563 -5.17 11.56 -24.68
C ASN A 563 -5.24 11.29 -23.15
N PRO A 564 -4.75 12.20 -22.31
CA PRO A 564 -4.58 11.94 -20.88
C PRO A 564 -5.92 11.74 -20.15
N GLN A 565 -6.96 12.47 -20.56
CA GLN A 565 -8.30 12.35 -19.97
C GLN A 565 -8.95 11.01 -20.33
N GLY A 566 -8.86 10.60 -21.60
CA GLY A 566 -9.35 9.29 -22.02
C GLY A 566 -8.64 8.16 -21.28
N ARG A 567 -7.32 8.24 -21.16
CA ARG A 567 -6.53 7.24 -20.42
C ARG A 567 -6.91 7.16 -18.95
N THR A 568 -7.30 8.28 -18.33
CA THR A 568 -7.75 8.33 -16.94
C THR A 568 -9.09 7.64 -16.72
N PHE A 569 -10.07 7.79 -17.63
CA PHE A 569 -11.44 7.33 -17.41
C PHE A 569 -11.85 6.08 -18.20
N ASP A 570 -11.29 5.86 -19.40
CA ASP A 570 -11.66 4.76 -20.31
C ASP A 570 -11.67 3.38 -19.64
N PRO A 571 -10.67 3.01 -18.82
CA PRO A 571 -10.65 1.71 -18.15
C PRO A 571 -11.78 1.50 -17.14
N TRP A 572 -12.35 2.58 -16.60
CA TRP A 572 -13.28 2.51 -15.47
C TRP A 572 -14.74 2.49 -15.91
N TRP A 573 -15.08 3.01 -17.09
CA TRP A 573 -16.45 2.93 -17.61
C TRP A 573 -17.03 1.50 -17.62
N PRO A 574 -16.30 0.46 -18.08
CA PRO A 574 -16.81 -0.90 -18.04
C PRO A 574 -16.96 -1.43 -16.61
N VAL A 575 -16.07 -1.05 -15.70
CA VAL A 575 -16.14 -1.42 -14.27
C VAL A 575 -17.44 -0.91 -13.65
N PHE A 576 -17.77 0.35 -13.92
CA PHE A 576 -18.94 1.01 -13.34
C PHE A 576 -20.28 0.63 -13.96
N ARG A 577 -20.29 -0.04 -15.11
CA ARG A 577 -21.53 -0.47 -15.79
C ARG A 577 -22.47 -1.27 -14.89
N GLY A 578 -21.91 -2.07 -14.00
CA GLY A 578 -22.66 -2.92 -13.08
C GLY A 578 -23.34 -2.16 -11.95
N GLY A 579 -23.04 -0.89 -11.77
CA GLY A 579 -23.69 -0.02 -10.81
C GLY A 579 -22.92 0.30 -9.53
N ILE A 580 -21.64 -0.08 -9.42
CA ILE A 580 -20.76 0.27 -8.30
C ILE A 580 -20.73 1.79 -8.03
N HIS A 581 -20.50 2.18 -6.78
CA HIS A 581 -20.49 3.58 -6.34
C HIS A 581 -19.10 4.21 -6.48
N ALA A 582 -18.05 3.49 -6.05
CA ALA A 582 -16.68 3.98 -6.12
C ALA A 582 -15.64 2.85 -6.23
N VAL A 583 -14.53 3.18 -6.87
CA VAL A 583 -13.27 2.42 -6.84
C VAL A 583 -12.19 3.32 -6.26
N LEU A 584 -11.41 2.80 -5.34
CA LEU A 584 -10.41 3.53 -4.58
C LEU A 584 -9.07 2.82 -4.73
N SER A 585 -8.01 3.55 -5.02
CA SER A 585 -6.69 2.96 -5.21
C SER A 585 -5.57 3.98 -5.06
N TRP A 586 -4.34 3.54 -5.30
CA TRP A 586 -3.19 4.42 -5.34
C TRP A 586 -2.95 4.93 -6.77
N ARG A 587 -2.75 6.25 -6.86
CA ARG A 587 -2.22 6.90 -8.05
C ARG A 587 -0.72 6.66 -8.16
N THR A 588 -0.01 6.70 -7.04
CA THR A 588 1.44 6.50 -6.99
C THR A 588 1.80 5.28 -6.13
N SER A 589 3.08 5.06 -5.88
CA SER A 589 3.48 3.96 -5.00
C SER A 589 3.05 4.19 -3.56
N ALA A 590 2.56 3.14 -2.93
CA ALA A 590 2.35 3.06 -1.49
C ALA A 590 3.59 2.47 -0.79
N LEU A 591 3.60 2.47 0.54
CA LEU A 591 4.61 1.84 1.39
C LEU A 591 3.98 0.69 2.16
N PHE A 592 4.70 -0.42 2.36
CA PHE A 592 4.26 -1.52 3.26
C PHE A 592 4.06 -1.09 4.72
N ALA A 593 4.51 0.11 5.03
CA ALA A 593 4.51 0.71 6.33
C ALA A 593 3.29 1.60 6.58
N ASP A 594 2.56 1.99 5.54
CA ASP A 594 1.46 2.94 5.74
C ASP A 594 0.26 2.27 6.43
N ASN A 595 -0.57 3.07 7.10
CA ASN A 595 -1.79 2.64 7.78
C ASN A 595 -3.03 3.11 7.02
N THR A 596 -2.92 3.33 5.71
CA THR A 596 -3.97 3.99 4.93
C THR A 596 -5.24 3.17 4.92
N ALA A 597 -5.16 1.90 4.56
CA ALA A 597 -6.30 0.99 4.54
C ALA A 597 -6.95 0.90 5.94
N ALA A 598 -6.14 0.74 6.98
CA ALA A 598 -6.60 0.65 8.36
C ALA A 598 -7.32 1.92 8.85
N SER A 599 -6.75 3.09 8.54
CA SER A 599 -7.32 4.39 8.94
C SER A 599 -8.58 4.71 8.15
N ALA A 600 -8.61 4.40 6.84
CA ALA A 600 -9.81 4.53 6.02
C ALA A 600 -10.95 3.63 6.56
N ALA A 601 -10.63 2.39 6.91
CA ALA A 601 -11.56 1.47 7.57
C ALA A 601 -12.11 2.04 8.88
N GLN A 602 -11.26 2.59 9.74
CA GLN A 602 -11.68 3.21 10.99
C GLN A 602 -12.63 4.39 10.75
N GLU A 603 -12.33 5.24 9.77
CA GLU A 603 -13.18 6.38 9.41
C GLU A 603 -14.53 5.94 8.85
N ILE A 604 -14.56 4.91 8.00
CA ILE A 604 -15.80 4.30 7.49
C ILE A 604 -16.63 3.70 8.64
N ALA A 605 -15.99 3.06 9.61
CA ALA A 605 -16.65 2.53 10.81
C ALA A 605 -17.30 3.63 11.67
N LEU A 606 -16.82 4.87 11.57
CA LEU A 606 -17.39 6.08 12.17
C LEU A 606 -18.46 6.75 11.30
N GLY A 607 -18.85 6.15 10.17
CA GLY A 607 -19.93 6.66 9.31
C GLY A 607 -19.48 7.71 8.29
N ARG A 608 -18.17 7.90 8.11
CA ARG A 608 -17.61 8.83 7.12
C ARG A 608 -17.87 8.33 5.68
N PRO A 609 -18.04 9.24 4.69
CA PRO A 609 -18.10 8.86 3.28
C PRO A 609 -16.87 8.09 2.83
N VAL A 610 -17.08 7.05 2.01
CA VAL A 610 -16.04 6.05 1.69
C VAL A 610 -14.87 6.65 0.91
N VAL A 611 -15.18 7.49 -0.08
CA VAL A 611 -14.18 8.17 -0.91
C VAL A 611 -13.35 9.16 -0.09
N GLN A 612 -14.00 9.91 0.80
CA GLN A 612 -13.33 10.88 1.65
C GLN A 612 -12.39 10.18 2.64
N ALA A 613 -12.86 9.11 3.28
CA ALA A 613 -12.07 8.33 4.24
C ALA A 613 -10.75 7.79 3.64
N TRP A 614 -10.77 7.29 2.41
CA TRP A 614 -9.56 6.81 1.73
C TRP A 614 -8.56 7.94 1.41
N LEU A 615 -9.06 9.02 0.80
CA LEU A 615 -8.24 10.16 0.42
C LEU A 615 -7.65 10.85 1.65
N ASP A 616 -8.42 10.98 2.72
CA ASP A 616 -7.99 11.58 3.98
C ASP A 616 -6.96 10.70 4.70
N ALA A 617 -7.21 9.39 4.79
CA ALA A 617 -6.28 8.43 5.40
C ALA A 617 -4.91 8.47 4.72
N ALA A 618 -4.88 8.41 3.39
CA ALA A 618 -3.63 8.36 2.62
C ALA A 618 -2.78 9.62 2.82
N GLN A 619 -3.42 10.78 2.83
CA GLN A 619 -2.73 12.06 2.93
C GLN A 619 -2.34 12.41 4.37
N ALA A 620 -3.08 11.93 5.37
CA ALA A 620 -2.75 12.14 6.78
C ALA A 620 -1.65 11.19 7.28
N ASP A 621 -1.36 10.11 6.56
CA ASP A 621 -0.44 9.08 7.02
C ASP A 621 0.99 9.64 7.24
N PRO A 622 1.60 9.40 8.43
CA PRO A 622 2.91 9.91 8.76
C PRO A 622 4.05 9.40 7.88
N ALA A 623 3.89 8.24 7.22
CA ALA A 623 4.89 7.67 6.32
C ALA A 623 5.21 8.61 5.12
N TYR A 624 4.27 9.48 4.72
CA TYR A 624 4.39 10.32 3.52
C TYR A 624 4.79 11.78 3.78
N ARG A 625 4.99 12.18 5.04
CA ARG A 625 5.32 13.58 5.43
C ARG A 625 6.65 14.08 4.94
N GLY A 626 7.57 13.15 4.67
CA GLY A 626 8.84 13.42 4.01
C GLY A 626 8.67 14.10 2.66
N ARG A 627 7.47 14.02 2.06
CA ARG A 627 7.26 14.07 0.60
C ARG A 627 8.30 13.17 -0.09
N PRO A 628 8.48 11.91 0.38
CA PRO A 628 9.47 11.05 -0.25
C PRO A 628 9.10 10.84 -1.72
N THR A 629 10.12 10.67 -2.56
CA THR A 629 9.97 10.45 -3.99
C THR A 629 10.60 9.13 -4.44
N TYR A 630 10.18 8.64 -5.59
CA TYR A 630 10.71 7.46 -6.26
C TYR A 630 10.66 7.59 -7.77
N VAL A 631 11.31 6.64 -8.42
CA VAL A 631 11.19 6.47 -9.87
C VAL A 631 9.83 5.86 -10.17
N GLY A 632 8.90 6.66 -10.71
CA GLY A 632 7.55 6.23 -11.07
C GLY A 632 7.58 4.98 -11.95
N GLY A 633 6.85 3.93 -11.55
CA GLY A 633 6.83 2.66 -12.28
C GLY A 633 6.10 2.79 -13.62
N GLY A 634 4.96 3.49 -13.62
CA GLY A 634 4.21 3.81 -14.83
C GLY A 634 4.71 5.05 -15.58
N THR A 635 5.26 6.04 -14.88
CA THR A 635 5.71 7.31 -15.51
C THR A 635 7.18 7.32 -15.93
N GLY A 636 8.03 6.52 -15.28
CA GLY A 636 9.49 6.53 -15.47
C GLY A 636 10.21 7.76 -14.90
N LEU A 637 9.49 8.67 -14.22
CA LEU A 637 10.04 9.93 -13.71
C LEU A 637 10.73 9.71 -12.36
N ALA A 638 11.95 10.25 -12.19
CA ALA A 638 12.83 9.94 -11.05
C ALA A 638 12.35 10.48 -9.69
N ASP A 639 11.56 11.57 -9.70
CA ASP A 639 11.11 12.29 -8.50
C ASP A 639 9.58 12.25 -8.35
N TRP A 640 8.97 11.09 -8.60
CA TRP A 640 7.52 10.90 -8.46
C TRP A 640 7.12 10.75 -6.99
N PRO A 641 6.00 11.33 -6.52
CA PRO A 641 5.67 11.35 -5.09
C PRO A 641 5.10 10.01 -4.60
N PHE A 642 5.53 9.54 -3.44
CA PHE A 642 4.86 8.42 -2.75
C PHE A 642 3.49 8.80 -2.18
N GLY A 643 2.62 7.80 -1.99
CA GLY A 643 1.45 7.89 -1.12
C GLY A 643 0.40 8.86 -1.62
N ARG A 644 0.17 8.92 -2.92
CA ARG A 644 -0.93 9.72 -3.48
C ARG A 644 -2.07 8.79 -3.84
N ALA A 645 -3.13 8.86 -3.05
CA ALA A 645 -4.37 8.15 -3.30
C ALA A 645 -5.17 8.81 -4.42
N ALA A 646 -5.97 7.99 -5.10
CA ALA A 646 -6.99 8.43 -6.03
C ALA A 646 -8.29 7.62 -5.82
N ALA A 647 -9.39 8.22 -6.23
CA ALA A 647 -10.68 7.56 -6.30
C ALA A 647 -11.39 7.97 -7.58
N ILE A 648 -12.08 7.00 -8.18
CA ILE A 648 -13.06 7.22 -9.24
C ILE A 648 -14.41 6.81 -8.69
N PHE A 649 -15.42 7.64 -8.93
CA PHE A 649 -16.76 7.45 -8.42
C PHE A 649 -17.75 8.13 -9.38
N ARG A 650 -19.04 7.91 -9.19
CA ARG A 650 -20.04 8.60 -10.00
C ARG A 650 -20.18 10.06 -9.61
N CYS A 651 -20.42 10.92 -10.60
CA CYS A 651 -20.63 12.34 -10.34
C CYS A 651 -21.77 12.56 -9.32
N GLY A 652 -21.55 13.49 -8.39
CA GLY A 652 -22.46 13.77 -7.28
C GLY A 652 -22.48 12.75 -6.14
N ARG A 653 -21.61 11.73 -6.15
CA ARG A 653 -21.60 10.62 -5.17
C ARG A 653 -20.37 10.58 -4.26
N ILE A 654 -19.62 11.67 -4.16
CA ILE A 654 -18.44 11.73 -3.27
C ILE A 654 -18.79 11.62 -1.78
N GLY A 655 -20.02 12.00 -1.41
CA GLY A 655 -20.56 11.90 -0.05
C GLY A 655 -21.18 10.53 0.27
N ASP A 656 -21.15 9.56 -0.64
CA ASP A 656 -21.75 8.26 -0.40
C ASP A 656 -21.02 7.53 0.75
N LYS A 657 -21.81 7.02 1.70
CA LYS A 657 -21.37 6.19 2.82
C LYS A 657 -21.43 4.72 2.45
N VAL A 658 -20.79 3.87 3.24
CA VAL A 658 -20.81 2.42 3.02
C VAL A 658 -22.24 1.82 3.01
N SER A 659 -23.21 2.53 3.61
CA SER A 659 -24.63 2.17 3.59
C SER A 659 -25.38 2.53 2.30
N ASN A 660 -24.83 3.40 1.46
CA ASN A 660 -25.35 3.68 0.12
C ASN A 660 -25.00 2.49 -0.78
N LEU A 661 -26.00 1.65 -1.02
CA LEU A 661 -25.91 0.40 -1.77
C LEU A 661 -27.01 0.32 -2.85
N GLU A 662 -27.68 1.45 -3.10
CA GLU A 662 -28.75 1.52 -4.08
C GLU A 662 -28.21 1.26 -5.49
N ASN A 663 -29.08 0.75 -6.34
CA ASN A 663 -28.73 0.55 -7.73
C ASN A 663 -28.73 1.90 -8.47
N LEU A 664 -27.56 2.42 -8.86
CA LEU A 664 -27.49 3.68 -9.61
C LEU A 664 -27.47 3.53 -11.15
N GLY A 665 -27.65 2.34 -11.73
CA GLY A 665 -27.63 2.19 -13.20
C GLY A 665 -26.23 2.08 -13.79
N ALA A 666 -26.11 2.11 -15.12
CA ALA A 666 -24.84 2.39 -15.78
C ALA A 666 -24.48 3.88 -15.63
N PRO A 667 -23.19 4.25 -15.50
CA PRO A 667 -22.78 5.64 -15.33
C PRO A 667 -22.92 6.43 -16.64
N THR A 668 -23.39 7.66 -16.55
CA THR A 668 -23.28 8.68 -17.61
C THR A 668 -22.17 9.69 -17.32
N CYS A 669 -21.68 9.72 -16.08
CA CYS A 669 -20.68 10.64 -15.58
C CYS A 669 -19.82 9.94 -14.50
N LEU A 670 -18.50 10.08 -14.60
CA LEU A 670 -17.53 9.67 -13.59
C LEU A 670 -16.73 10.89 -13.15
N SER A 671 -16.48 11.02 -11.86
CA SER A 671 -15.55 11.99 -11.29
C SER A 671 -14.32 11.25 -10.76
N ALA A 672 -13.16 11.86 -10.92
CA ALA A 672 -11.93 11.45 -10.28
C ALA A 672 -11.52 12.50 -9.24
N ARG A 673 -10.98 12.05 -8.11
CA ARG A 673 -10.33 12.88 -7.09
C ARG A 673 -9.02 12.25 -6.68
N TRP A 674 -7.97 13.06 -6.57
CA TRP A 674 -6.65 12.56 -6.21
C TRP A 674 -5.81 13.63 -5.54
N TRP A 675 -4.86 13.18 -4.72
CA TRP A 675 -3.83 14.06 -4.18
C TRP A 675 -2.69 14.22 -5.19
N ASN A 676 -2.15 15.43 -5.28
CA ASN A 676 -0.93 15.71 -6.03
C ASN A 676 0.03 16.59 -5.21
N ASN A 677 1.32 16.39 -5.42
CA ASN A 677 2.32 17.37 -5.01
C ASN A 677 2.36 18.47 -6.06
N ASN A 678 2.19 19.72 -5.64
CA ASN A 678 2.55 20.87 -6.47
C ASN A 678 4.06 20.87 -6.73
#